data_AF-A0A9D5T387-F1
#
_entry.id   AF-A0A9D5T387-F1
#
_cell.length_a   1.000
_cell.length_b   1.000
_cell.length_c   1.000
_cell.angle_alpha   90.00
_cell.angle_beta   90.00
_cell.angle_gamma   90.00
#
_symmetry.space_group_name_H-M   'P 1'
#
loop_
_entity.id
_entity.type
_entity.pdbx_description
1 polymer ?
#
loop_
_entity_poly.entity_id
_entity_poly.type
_entity_poly.pdbx_seq_one_letter_code
_entity_poly.pdbx_strand_id
1 'polypeptide(L)'
;MKISKRIVSSVMVLLMVMSVCSAGFTAFAVESNGSILKEIVLEPTPRPQVQFYCTEVTRVAKGANSMEPGNQIVKATPSGVPELSGDHVSQAYAGEIPAATRITFVSPTAGVSITKFSCDNSTVTFSDTSFTAPGTYTIDVTGGTAEPGSAITFTIDYTWTDGNTYQEKCVTYVENIATGGAFAELRVTWKPYNGTSSWYRGYASAITRVLGKGVYYETPADAGMTQRTGSYNVATKAFTDGSGLTSYYEEERVESAGLFSNPRETIDHTKFITGTSQAHVYLDASVSNSLADINLRIDANVGNENGETHVRNNDTPNIALGESYVFAGAQTTAPSGYSTNSVAQATIGYSVPERSNYGFDSQNGAYSTITSGTRNGGHIITSHLNGSVAGLVSGSAYTVVNRYYAYFRGSYAYITNSPIVPIVMTFHVVDKGALRDLVNYVMTSDPDVPTTRTQKKGANPQAWYYRSGFSAFQNAYVDAVRVLNNPKATQSEIDASTKSLQTMYNNLQLKTADYTRVNELYDQADAIIENEEAYPPSDIALIREAQEMVTKSYSILYQSAVDQMAENLQIAIDRAMPYAANYEDIYTLKQQYDAMDKSLYEPDLIAAVDAAFAKVDYTLTALEQDKVDAWAAEIEDAMNNLVPLTANFDALITTLGEAKGIDRTLYINGSLLLDPMEAAEAAIADNAANPWLASRQNEVDALEQNLREKIDGLILRSVYKVDLKEALDKEIPGITEYYNQDILAEYQALVAEGTEMYNDDTLTIFNQAEIDEMTEAIKAKYEELMASYDDSCRHPIVEDAVVENNVDPDCVNAGSYDLVVYCSECGEEVSRETIVVDALGHTEGEAVKENEVAATATTDGSYDTVVYCTVCGEEISRETTVVPALGHTPAEAVEENRVEATCTEDGSYDMVIYCTCCTPAVELSRETITIDALGHTDGEAVIENEVAADCVNDGSYDTVVYCSVCGEELSRESITVEALGHTEAEAVEENRVEATYEAAGSYDSVVYCAVCGEELSRDTIEIPMLDGYFRAAEGTTTVIDTELGYIYGLDIGLADLEDYVDYSSSVSYETPDGIGTGMTLTTFRGGEEWETYTIVIFGDLNGDGVIDIYDSSILAAIVNGDIEFDEGAAELFAADLNGDTAIDIYDLAILNAVVNGEVEIEQVPYV
;
A
#
# COMPACT_ATOMS: atom_id res chain seq x y z
N MET A 1 38.56 -55.32 -31.72
CA MET A 1 38.65 -55.83 -33.12
C MET A 1 38.30 -54.70 -34.11
N LYS A 2 38.34 -54.88 -35.44
CA LYS A 2 38.09 -53.78 -36.41
C LYS A 2 36.63 -53.30 -36.38
N ILE A 3 36.44 -51.99 -36.20
CA ILE A 3 35.13 -51.31 -36.29
C ILE A 3 34.53 -51.48 -37.69
N SER A 4 33.25 -51.86 -37.78
CA SER A 4 32.53 -52.03 -39.05
C SER A 4 31.72 -50.78 -39.41
N LYS A 5 31.88 -50.28 -40.64
CA LYS A 5 31.32 -48.99 -41.08
C LYS A 5 29.85 -49.08 -41.52
N ARG A 6 28.95 -49.48 -40.62
CA ARG A 6 27.50 -49.58 -40.93
C ARG A 6 26.55 -48.81 -40.01
N ILE A 7 26.88 -48.59 -38.73
CA ILE A 7 25.96 -47.94 -37.77
C ILE A 7 25.79 -46.44 -38.05
N VAL A 8 26.85 -45.74 -38.47
CA VAL A 8 26.84 -44.29 -38.78
C VAL A 8 25.81 -43.92 -39.88
N SER A 9 25.44 -44.87 -40.75
CA SER A 9 24.48 -44.61 -41.83
C SER A 9 23.01 -44.60 -41.40
N SER A 10 22.68 -45.15 -40.23
CA SER A 10 21.28 -45.17 -39.73
C SER A 10 20.95 -43.91 -38.94
N VAL A 11 21.87 -43.47 -38.07
CA VAL A 11 21.69 -42.28 -37.22
C VAL A 11 21.52 -41.00 -38.06
N MET A 12 22.26 -40.86 -39.17
CA MET A 12 22.09 -39.72 -40.09
C MET A 12 20.82 -39.74 -40.94
N VAL A 13 20.08 -40.86 -41.01
CA VAL A 13 18.76 -40.89 -41.67
C VAL A 13 17.67 -40.39 -40.73
N LEU A 14 17.73 -40.77 -39.44
CA LEU A 14 16.76 -40.31 -38.44
C LEU A 14 16.80 -38.78 -38.29
N LEU A 15 18.00 -38.18 -38.32
CA LEU A 15 18.22 -36.73 -38.31
C LEU A 15 17.80 -35.99 -39.60
N MET A 16 17.39 -36.69 -40.66
CA MET A 16 16.91 -36.08 -41.92
C MET A 16 15.39 -36.22 -42.16
N VAL A 17 14.66 -36.93 -41.29
CA VAL A 17 13.21 -37.13 -41.44
C VAL A 17 12.38 -36.11 -40.62
N MET A 18 12.99 -35.37 -39.68
CA MET A 18 12.38 -34.20 -39.03
C MET A 18 12.45 -32.93 -39.91
N SER A 19 12.11 -33.08 -41.21
CA SER A 19 11.95 -31.96 -42.13
C SER A 19 10.86 -32.29 -43.16
N VAL A 20 10.10 -31.27 -43.57
CA VAL A 20 8.93 -31.35 -44.46
C VAL A 20 7.68 -31.98 -43.84
N CYS A 21 7.01 -31.22 -42.96
CA CYS A 21 5.55 -31.14 -43.01
C CYS A 21 5.11 -29.67 -42.87
N SER A 22 4.85 -29.01 -44.00
CA SER A 22 4.52 -27.58 -44.05
C SER A 22 3.03 -27.36 -44.33
N ALA A 23 2.24 -27.08 -43.28
CA ALA A 23 0.81 -26.81 -43.41
C ALA A 23 0.30 -25.76 -42.41
N GLY A 24 0.24 -24.50 -42.84
CA GLY A 24 -0.94 -23.68 -42.52
C GLY A 24 -0.97 -22.80 -41.27
N PHE A 25 0.16 -22.34 -40.71
CA PHE A 25 0.14 -21.13 -39.88
C PHE A 25 0.51 -19.89 -40.71
N THR A 26 -0.39 -18.91 -40.75
CA THR A 26 -0.14 -17.61 -41.39
C THR A 26 0.77 -16.77 -40.52
N ALA A 27 1.80 -16.16 -41.12
CA ALA A 27 2.79 -15.38 -40.41
C ALA A 27 2.17 -14.19 -39.65
N PHE A 28 2.20 -14.26 -38.32
CA PHE A 28 2.48 -13.07 -37.52
C PHE A 28 3.97 -12.76 -37.57
N ALA A 29 4.32 -11.49 -37.37
CA ALA A 29 5.72 -11.08 -37.37
C ALA A 29 6.43 -11.62 -36.12
N VAL A 30 7.67 -12.06 -36.28
CA VAL A 30 8.61 -12.12 -35.15
C VAL A 30 9.00 -10.68 -34.84
N GLU A 31 8.36 -10.10 -33.84
CA GLU A 31 8.89 -8.93 -33.16
C GLU A 31 10.11 -9.34 -32.34
N SER A 32 10.97 -8.37 -31.99
CA SER A 32 12.22 -8.62 -31.28
C SER A 32 11.99 -9.24 -29.90
N ASN A 33 13.02 -9.90 -29.34
CA ASN A 33 13.08 -10.33 -27.93
C ASN A 33 12.46 -9.27 -27.01
N GLY A 34 11.27 -9.54 -26.47
CA GLY A 34 10.81 -8.88 -25.25
C GLY A 34 11.50 -9.54 -24.07
N SER A 35 11.78 -8.77 -23.01
CA SER A 35 11.90 -9.40 -21.68
C SER A 35 10.55 -10.02 -21.33
N ILE A 36 10.53 -11.06 -20.51
CA ILE A 36 9.26 -11.61 -19.99
C ILE A 36 8.70 -10.75 -18.87
N LEU A 37 9.54 -9.88 -18.29
CA LEU A 37 9.14 -8.80 -17.39
C LEU A 37 8.50 -7.67 -18.20
N LYS A 38 7.45 -7.05 -17.65
CA LYS A 38 6.74 -5.94 -18.31
C LYS A 38 7.40 -4.62 -17.96
N GLU A 39 7.46 -3.70 -18.93
CA GLU A 39 7.94 -2.34 -18.70
C GLU A 39 7.07 -1.64 -17.64
N ILE A 40 7.69 -1.02 -16.63
CA ILE A 40 6.96 -0.32 -15.57
C ILE A 40 6.44 1.02 -16.12
N VAL A 41 5.14 1.06 -16.39
CA VAL A 41 4.45 2.24 -16.91
C VAL A 41 4.15 3.23 -15.78
N LEU A 42 4.88 4.35 -15.75
CA LEU A 42 4.70 5.42 -14.75
C LEU A 42 3.55 6.38 -15.08
N GLU A 43 2.40 5.82 -15.48
CA GLU A 43 1.15 6.56 -15.65
C GLU A 43 0.39 6.58 -14.30
N PRO A 44 0.09 7.75 -13.73
CA PRO A 44 -0.72 7.84 -12.53
C PRO A 44 -2.17 7.48 -12.86
N THR A 45 -2.89 6.85 -11.94
CA THR A 45 -4.28 6.41 -12.17
C THR A 45 -5.17 7.59 -12.62
N PRO A 46 -5.65 7.62 -13.88
CA PRO A 46 -6.17 8.86 -14.46
C PRO A 46 -7.54 9.21 -13.88
N ARG A 47 -7.65 10.42 -13.30
CA ARG A 47 -8.90 10.94 -12.73
C ARG A 47 -9.96 11.06 -13.84
N PRO A 48 -11.21 10.63 -13.63
CA PRO A 48 -12.29 10.97 -14.56
C PRO A 48 -12.50 12.49 -14.55
N GLN A 49 -12.40 13.11 -15.73
CA GLN A 49 -12.45 14.56 -15.96
C GLN A 49 -13.86 15.15 -15.79
N VAL A 50 -14.40 15.00 -14.57
CA VAL A 50 -15.70 15.47 -14.12
C VAL A 50 -15.68 16.99 -13.94
N GLN A 51 -16.75 17.67 -14.34
CA GLN A 51 -16.95 19.09 -14.05
C GLN A 51 -18.17 19.29 -13.15
N PHE A 52 -17.99 19.96 -12.03
CA PHE A 52 -19.08 20.29 -11.10
C PHE A 52 -19.01 21.78 -10.75
N TYR A 53 -20.05 22.54 -11.12
CA TYR A 53 -20.06 23.99 -10.94
C TYR A 53 -21.47 24.51 -10.67
N CYS A 54 -21.56 25.57 -9.89
CA CYS A 54 -22.82 26.27 -9.61
C CYS A 54 -22.75 27.73 -10.04
N THR A 55 -23.90 28.40 -10.01
CA THR A 55 -24.01 29.85 -10.19
C THR A 55 -23.21 30.56 -9.09
N GLU A 56 -22.28 31.46 -9.47
CA GLU A 56 -21.36 32.16 -8.55
C GLU A 56 -22.09 32.76 -7.34
N VAL A 57 -23.20 33.46 -7.59
CA VAL A 57 -23.96 34.22 -6.58
C VAL A 57 -25.42 33.77 -6.56
N THR A 58 -25.87 33.25 -5.41
CA THR A 58 -27.27 32.96 -5.10
C THR A 58 -27.95 34.22 -4.61
N ARG A 59 -29.14 34.52 -5.14
CA ARG A 59 -29.88 35.74 -4.85
C ARG A 59 -31.00 35.50 -3.84
N VAL A 60 -31.02 36.29 -2.77
CA VAL A 60 -32.07 36.27 -1.74
C VAL A 60 -32.82 37.60 -1.66
N ALA A 61 -34.08 37.55 -1.24
CA ALA A 61 -34.99 38.69 -1.09
C ALA A 61 -36.01 38.44 0.04
N LYS A 62 -36.86 39.43 0.33
CA LYS A 62 -37.98 39.28 1.29
C LYS A 62 -39.06 38.30 0.82
N GLY A 63 -39.08 37.98 -0.47
CA GLY A 63 -39.92 36.94 -1.05
C GLY A 63 -40.03 37.02 -2.57
N ALA A 64 -40.71 36.05 -3.18
CA ALA A 64 -40.90 35.98 -4.62
C ALA A 64 -41.55 37.26 -5.20
N ASN A 65 -41.00 37.79 -6.30
CA ASN A 65 -41.39 39.07 -6.92
C ASN A 65 -41.21 40.32 -6.03
N SER A 66 -40.48 40.23 -4.92
CA SER A 66 -40.20 41.38 -4.04
C SER A 66 -38.87 42.03 -4.37
N MET A 67 -38.84 43.37 -4.49
CA MET A 67 -37.61 44.17 -4.52
C MET A 67 -37.16 44.65 -3.13
N GLU A 68 -37.74 44.10 -2.06
CA GLU A 68 -37.31 44.35 -0.67
C GLU A 68 -36.30 43.28 -0.23
N PRO A 69 -35.25 43.65 0.52
CA PRO A 69 -34.21 42.71 0.94
C PRO A 69 -34.71 41.72 2.00
N GLY A 70 -34.14 40.51 1.99
CA GLY A 70 -34.45 39.43 2.93
C GLY A 70 -33.60 38.18 2.69
N ASN A 71 -34.06 37.02 3.17
CA ASN A 71 -33.32 35.75 3.16
C ASN A 71 -34.00 34.61 2.35
N GLN A 72 -35.16 34.83 1.71
CA GLN A 72 -35.76 33.82 0.83
C GLN A 72 -35.01 33.76 -0.51
N ILE A 73 -34.61 32.56 -0.94
CA ILE A 73 -33.95 32.35 -2.24
C ILE A 73 -34.94 32.62 -3.37
N VAL A 74 -34.52 33.41 -4.37
CA VAL A 74 -35.35 33.84 -5.51
C VAL A 74 -34.57 33.74 -6.82
N LYS A 75 -35.29 33.55 -7.94
CA LYS A 75 -34.70 33.79 -9.26
C LYS A 75 -34.40 35.27 -9.44
N ALA A 76 -33.27 35.61 -10.03
CA ALA A 76 -32.86 37.00 -10.27
C ALA A 76 -31.85 37.13 -11.41
N THR A 77 -31.66 38.35 -11.90
CA THR A 77 -30.64 38.70 -12.90
C THR A 77 -29.25 38.85 -12.25
N PRO A 78 -28.14 38.84 -13.02
CA PRO A 78 -26.80 39.13 -12.50
C PRO A 78 -26.71 40.46 -11.74
N SER A 79 -27.41 41.50 -12.23
CA SER A 79 -27.55 42.80 -11.57
C SER A 79 -28.46 42.83 -10.34
N GLY A 80 -28.90 41.68 -9.83
CA GLY A 80 -29.69 41.59 -8.61
C GLY A 80 -31.14 42.05 -8.74
N VAL A 81 -31.72 42.05 -9.94
CA VAL A 81 -33.16 42.28 -10.13
C VAL A 81 -33.89 40.93 -10.04
N PRO A 82 -34.84 40.74 -9.10
CA PRO A 82 -35.58 39.49 -8.98
C PRO A 82 -36.48 39.23 -10.20
N GLU A 83 -36.93 37.98 -10.35
CA GLU A 83 -38.03 37.63 -11.25
C GLU A 83 -39.31 38.38 -10.82
N LEU A 84 -39.93 39.09 -11.78
CA LEU A 84 -41.02 40.05 -11.59
C LEU A 84 -42.13 39.84 -12.63
N SER A 85 -43.35 40.30 -12.33
CA SER A 85 -44.52 40.27 -13.23
C SER A 85 -45.13 41.66 -13.45
N GLY A 86 -45.45 42.05 -14.69
CA GLY A 86 -46.16 43.30 -14.99
C GLY A 86 -45.69 44.05 -16.25
N ASP A 87 -46.26 45.24 -16.48
CA ASP A 87 -46.13 46.00 -17.75
C ASP A 87 -44.72 46.50 -18.09
N HIS A 88 -43.81 46.57 -17.10
CA HIS A 88 -42.49 47.22 -17.24
C HIS A 88 -41.31 46.30 -16.88
N VAL A 89 -41.56 44.99 -16.89
CA VAL A 89 -40.58 43.97 -16.47
C VAL A 89 -39.39 43.87 -17.42
N SER A 90 -39.60 43.96 -18.74
CA SER A 90 -38.52 43.88 -19.72
C SER A 90 -37.57 45.09 -19.66
N GLN A 91 -38.06 46.27 -19.29
CA GLN A 91 -37.21 47.42 -18.98
C GLN A 91 -36.44 47.21 -17.67
N ALA A 92 -37.09 46.71 -16.62
CA ALA A 92 -36.45 46.48 -15.32
C ALA A 92 -35.29 45.46 -15.38
N TYR A 93 -35.36 44.46 -16.25
CA TYR A 93 -34.25 43.53 -16.51
C TYR A 93 -33.16 44.10 -17.44
N ALA A 94 -33.44 45.16 -18.20
CA ALA A 94 -32.50 45.81 -19.13
C ALA A 94 -31.71 44.82 -20.03
N GLY A 95 -32.41 43.84 -20.61
CA GLY A 95 -31.83 42.80 -21.47
C GLY A 95 -31.33 41.54 -20.75
N GLU A 96 -31.24 41.54 -19.42
CA GLU A 96 -30.94 40.34 -18.63
C GLU A 96 -32.13 39.36 -18.58
N ILE A 97 -31.86 38.13 -18.17
CA ILE A 97 -32.87 37.10 -17.89
C ILE A 97 -32.71 36.65 -16.43
N PRO A 98 -33.77 36.67 -15.60
CA PRO A 98 -33.68 36.09 -14.26
C PRO A 98 -33.48 34.57 -14.31
N ALA A 99 -32.48 34.08 -13.58
CA ALA A 99 -32.18 32.65 -13.45
C ALA A 99 -32.34 32.21 -11.99
N ALA A 100 -32.61 30.92 -11.78
CA ALA A 100 -32.43 30.28 -10.47
C ALA A 100 -30.93 30.02 -10.24
N THR A 101 -30.52 29.82 -8.99
CA THR A 101 -29.22 29.19 -8.71
C THR A 101 -29.22 27.81 -9.34
N ARG A 102 -28.34 27.62 -10.32
CA ARG A 102 -28.17 26.40 -11.08
C ARG A 102 -26.89 25.70 -10.65
N ILE A 103 -26.97 24.39 -10.46
CA ILE A 103 -25.85 23.47 -10.30
C ILE A 103 -25.80 22.60 -11.57
N THR A 104 -24.61 22.47 -12.16
CA THR A 104 -24.36 21.61 -13.32
C THR A 104 -23.29 20.59 -12.98
N PHE A 105 -23.55 19.34 -13.34
CA PHE A 105 -22.57 18.25 -13.30
C PHE A 105 -22.39 17.69 -14.70
N VAL A 106 -21.14 17.50 -15.13
CA VAL A 106 -20.81 16.88 -16.41
C VAL A 106 -19.89 15.69 -16.14
N SER A 107 -20.39 14.48 -16.42
CA SER A 107 -19.54 13.29 -16.56
C SER A 107 -19.29 13.02 -18.04
N PRO A 108 -18.02 13.01 -18.51
CA PRO A 108 -17.69 12.76 -19.91
C PRO A 108 -17.58 11.26 -20.27
N THR A 109 -17.53 10.35 -19.29
CA THR A 109 -17.06 8.96 -19.51
C THR A 109 -17.99 7.90 -18.91
N ALA A 110 -18.10 6.76 -19.59
CA ALA A 110 -18.64 5.55 -18.98
C ALA A 110 -17.77 5.10 -17.80
N GLY A 111 -18.39 4.76 -16.67
CA GLY A 111 -17.72 4.35 -15.44
C GLY A 111 -18.02 5.24 -14.22
N VAL A 112 -18.35 6.54 -14.43
CA VAL A 112 -18.73 7.43 -13.32
C VAL A 112 -20.12 7.07 -12.81
N SER A 113 -20.22 6.72 -11.52
CA SER A 113 -21.49 6.45 -10.83
C SER A 113 -21.66 7.42 -9.67
N ILE A 114 -22.63 8.33 -9.75
CA ILE A 114 -22.94 9.25 -8.64
C ILE A 114 -23.53 8.44 -7.48
N THR A 115 -22.89 8.49 -6.31
CA THR A 115 -23.35 7.79 -5.11
C THR A 115 -24.19 8.67 -4.20
N LYS A 116 -23.93 9.98 -4.16
CA LYS A 116 -24.65 10.93 -3.31
C LYS A 116 -24.57 12.37 -3.82
N PHE A 117 -25.68 13.10 -3.73
CA PHE A 117 -25.72 14.56 -3.85
C PHE A 117 -26.16 15.15 -2.50
N SER A 118 -25.56 16.27 -2.10
CA SER A 118 -25.81 16.89 -0.80
C SER A 118 -25.57 18.41 -0.80
N CYS A 119 -26.16 19.09 0.18
CA CYS A 119 -26.10 20.54 0.38
C CYS A 119 -25.95 20.81 1.87
N ASP A 120 -25.11 21.78 2.25
CA ASP A 120 -24.91 22.18 3.65
C ASP A 120 -26.15 22.87 4.25
N ASN A 121 -26.82 23.72 3.48
CA ASN A 121 -28.07 24.35 3.86
C ASN A 121 -29.28 23.42 3.60
N SER A 122 -29.79 22.82 4.67
CA SER A 122 -30.93 21.89 4.65
C SER A 122 -32.29 22.50 4.30
N THR A 123 -32.40 23.83 4.18
CA THR A 123 -33.65 24.50 3.76
C THR A 123 -33.77 24.63 2.23
N VAL A 124 -32.69 24.41 1.49
CA VAL A 124 -32.65 24.54 0.02
C VAL A 124 -33.43 23.40 -0.62
N THR A 125 -34.33 23.73 -1.53
CA THR A 125 -35.07 22.74 -2.33
C THR A 125 -34.57 22.74 -3.78
N PHE A 126 -34.57 21.56 -4.39
CA PHE A 126 -34.00 21.32 -5.72
C PHE A 126 -35.09 21.00 -6.76
N SER A 127 -34.70 20.77 -8.01
CA SER A 127 -35.59 20.31 -9.08
C SER A 127 -35.67 18.79 -9.11
N ASP A 128 -34.83 18.14 -9.92
CA ASP A 128 -34.63 16.70 -9.98
C ASP A 128 -33.19 16.39 -9.54
N THR A 129 -33.02 15.35 -8.73
CA THR A 129 -31.74 14.87 -8.21
C THR A 129 -31.56 13.38 -8.46
N SER A 130 -32.27 12.82 -9.46
CA SER A 130 -32.08 11.46 -9.93
C SER A 130 -30.97 11.42 -11.00
N PHE A 131 -30.02 10.51 -10.82
CA PHE A 131 -28.88 10.30 -11.71
C PHE A 131 -28.89 8.84 -12.17
N THR A 132 -28.96 8.60 -13.48
CA THR A 132 -29.25 7.25 -14.03
C THR A 132 -28.30 6.79 -15.14
N ALA A 133 -27.40 7.65 -15.59
CA ALA A 133 -26.41 7.38 -16.65
C ALA A 133 -25.29 8.44 -16.66
N PRO A 134 -24.13 8.22 -17.32
CA PRO A 134 -23.20 9.28 -17.67
C PRO A 134 -23.84 10.37 -18.54
N GLY A 135 -23.42 11.63 -18.38
CA GLY A 135 -23.96 12.76 -19.13
C GLY A 135 -23.91 14.10 -18.38
N THR A 136 -24.65 15.08 -18.89
CA THR A 136 -24.82 16.41 -18.26
C THR A 136 -26.11 16.46 -17.46
N TYR A 137 -26.00 16.78 -16.17
CA TYR A 137 -27.12 17.01 -15.27
C TYR A 137 -27.21 18.49 -14.90
N THR A 138 -28.43 18.96 -14.68
CA THR A 138 -28.70 20.36 -14.32
C THR A 138 -29.79 20.41 -13.26
N ILE A 139 -29.40 20.87 -12.07
CA ILE A 139 -30.25 20.98 -10.89
C ILE A 139 -30.51 22.48 -10.67
N ASP A 140 -31.77 22.88 -10.66
CA ASP A 140 -32.17 24.25 -10.31
C ASP A 140 -32.62 24.28 -8.84
N VAL A 141 -32.15 25.27 -8.09
CA VAL A 141 -32.70 25.58 -6.77
C VAL A 141 -34.12 26.14 -6.95
N THR A 142 -35.10 25.43 -6.40
CA THR A 142 -36.53 25.75 -6.52
C THR A 142 -37.05 26.62 -5.36
N GLY A 143 -36.29 26.73 -4.27
CA GLY A 143 -36.66 27.49 -3.09
C GLY A 143 -35.71 27.26 -1.91
N GLY A 144 -36.09 27.80 -0.75
CA GLY A 144 -35.32 27.75 0.49
C GLY A 144 -34.98 29.13 1.06
N THR A 145 -34.17 29.16 2.11
CA THR A 145 -33.74 30.38 2.81
C THR A 145 -32.24 30.35 3.09
N ALA A 146 -31.55 31.48 2.90
CA ALA A 146 -30.13 31.60 3.20
C ALA A 146 -29.79 33.04 3.63
N GLU A 147 -28.88 33.18 4.58
CA GLU A 147 -28.56 34.50 5.13
C GLU A 147 -27.58 35.27 4.23
N PRO A 148 -27.85 36.56 3.91
CA PRO A 148 -26.96 37.38 3.10
C PRO A 148 -25.55 37.47 3.70
N GLY A 149 -24.53 37.20 2.89
CA GLY A 149 -23.12 37.14 3.31
C GLY A 149 -22.60 35.73 3.59
N SER A 150 -23.49 34.72 3.70
CA SER A 150 -23.09 33.31 3.82
C SER A 150 -22.69 32.68 2.49
N ALA A 151 -22.32 31.40 2.53
CA ALA A 151 -22.19 30.55 1.36
C ALA A 151 -23.23 29.41 1.41
N ILE A 152 -23.46 28.75 0.28
CA ILE A 152 -24.07 27.43 0.20
C ILE A 152 -23.11 26.52 -0.57
N THR A 153 -22.81 25.36 -0.02
CA THR A 153 -21.90 24.35 -0.59
C THR A 153 -22.71 23.16 -1.08
N PHE A 154 -22.70 22.95 -2.39
CA PHE A 154 -23.20 21.71 -2.99
C PHE A 154 -22.03 20.73 -3.08
N THR A 155 -22.25 19.49 -2.70
CA THR A 155 -21.25 18.41 -2.71
C THR A 155 -21.83 17.20 -3.41
N ILE A 156 -21.09 16.64 -4.36
CA ILE A 156 -21.43 15.39 -5.05
C ILE A 156 -20.32 14.36 -4.84
N ASP A 157 -20.70 13.20 -4.35
CA ASP A 157 -19.83 12.03 -4.19
C ASP A 157 -20.10 11.07 -5.36
N TYR A 158 -19.06 10.51 -5.96
CA TYR A 158 -19.15 9.56 -7.06
C TYR A 158 -18.04 8.50 -7.02
N THR A 159 -18.32 7.32 -7.55
CA THR A 159 -17.31 6.27 -7.78
C THR A 159 -16.90 6.19 -9.25
N TRP A 160 -15.72 5.61 -9.48
CA TRP A 160 -15.12 5.39 -10.78
C TRP A 160 -14.71 3.91 -10.96
N THR A 161 -14.09 3.55 -12.10
CA THR A 161 -13.75 2.15 -12.45
C THR A 161 -12.65 1.53 -11.60
N ASP A 162 -11.95 2.34 -10.81
CA ASP A 162 -10.95 1.94 -9.81
C ASP A 162 -11.57 1.63 -8.43
N GLY A 163 -12.90 1.78 -8.29
CA GLY A 163 -13.62 1.55 -7.03
C GLY A 163 -13.50 2.69 -6.01
N ASN A 164 -12.63 3.68 -6.21
CA ASN A 164 -12.48 4.80 -5.27
C ASN A 164 -13.70 5.73 -5.30
N THR A 165 -13.99 6.33 -4.14
CA THR A 165 -14.98 7.41 -4.03
C THR A 165 -14.30 8.76 -4.08
N TYR A 166 -14.66 9.56 -5.09
CA TYR A 166 -14.26 10.94 -5.28
C TYR A 166 -15.36 11.87 -4.78
N GLN A 167 -14.95 13.09 -4.38
CA GLN A 167 -15.86 14.15 -3.97
C GLN A 167 -15.57 15.42 -4.76
N GLU A 168 -16.62 16.02 -5.30
CA GLU A 168 -16.58 17.32 -5.97
C GLU A 168 -17.46 18.33 -5.24
N LYS A 169 -17.04 19.60 -5.23
CA LYS A 169 -17.73 20.69 -4.51
C LYS A 169 -17.87 21.92 -5.38
N CYS A 170 -19.03 22.56 -5.32
CA CYS A 170 -19.21 23.92 -5.84
C CYS A 170 -19.93 24.80 -4.83
N VAL A 171 -19.45 26.04 -4.68
CA VAL A 171 -19.83 26.97 -3.62
C VAL A 171 -20.44 28.23 -4.24
N THR A 172 -21.63 28.61 -3.80
CA THR A 172 -22.32 29.82 -4.24
C THR A 172 -22.38 30.82 -3.09
N TYR A 173 -22.02 32.08 -3.36
CA TYR A 173 -22.10 33.16 -2.37
C TYR A 173 -23.55 33.67 -2.26
N VAL A 174 -24.06 33.83 -1.04
CA VAL A 174 -25.45 34.25 -0.80
C VAL A 174 -25.51 35.76 -0.70
N GLU A 175 -26.16 36.40 -1.67
CA GLU A 175 -26.25 37.86 -1.73
C GLU A 175 -27.69 38.34 -1.84
N ASN A 176 -28.00 39.43 -1.12
CA ASN A 176 -29.28 40.10 -1.29
C ASN A 176 -29.45 40.68 -2.70
N ILE A 177 -30.69 40.85 -3.12
CA ILE A 177 -31.02 41.66 -4.29
C ILE A 177 -30.59 43.12 -4.09
N ALA A 178 -30.34 43.83 -5.19
CA ALA A 178 -29.88 45.22 -5.14
C ALA A 178 -31.01 46.15 -4.63
N THR A 179 -30.76 46.81 -3.49
CA THR A 179 -31.69 47.75 -2.87
C THR A 179 -31.86 49.03 -3.71
N GLY A 180 -32.99 49.73 -3.57
CA GLY A 180 -33.27 50.94 -4.35
C GLY A 180 -32.46 52.15 -3.89
N GLY A 181 -31.83 52.84 -4.84
CA GLY A 181 -31.21 54.16 -4.65
C GLY A 181 -32.22 55.26 -4.34
N ALA A 182 -31.72 56.44 -3.93
CA ALA A 182 -32.58 57.50 -3.38
C ALA A 182 -33.66 58.02 -4.34
N PHE A 183 -34.78 58.40 -3.74
CA PHE A 183 -36.04 58.73 -4.37
C PHE A 183 -36.26 60.25 -4.28
N ALA A 184 -36.29 60.91 -5.44
CA ALA A 184 -36.47 62.35 -5.56
C ALA A 184 -37.88 62.71 -6.05
N GLU A 185 -38.71 63.23 -5.15
CA GLU A 185 -40.10 63.60 -5.44
C GLU A 185 -40.21 65.04 -6.00
N LEU A 186 -40.07 65.21 -7.31
CA LEU A 186 -40.08 66.52 -7.99
C LEU A 186 -41.49 67.13 -8.14
N ARG A 187 -42.02 67.72 -7.05
CA ARG A 187 -43.35 68.35 -6.99
C ARG A 187 -43.44 69.74 -7.65
N VAL A 188 -43.53 69.80 -8.97
CA VAL A 188 -43.73 71.06 -9.72
C VAL A 188 -45.19 71.56 -9.64
N THR A 189 -45.42 72.69 -8.95
CA THR A 189 -46.77 73.27 -8.77
C THR A 189 -47.00 74.53 -9.63
N TRP A 190 -47.97 74.47 -10.56
CA TRP A 190 -48.30 75.58 -11.46
C TRP A 190 -49.55 76.36 -11.05
N LYS A 191 -49.60 77.67 -11.36
CA LYS A 191 -50.83 78.50 -11.28
C LYS A 191 -50.96 79.42 -12.51
N PRO A 192 -52.16 79.55 -13.10
CA PRO A 192 -52.40 80.57 -14.13
C PRO A 192 -52.38 81.98 -13.51
N TYR A 193 -51.86 82.95 -14.27
CA TYR A 193 -51.63 84.35 -13.91
C TYR A 193 -52.83 85.09 -13.26
N ASN A 194 -54.07 84.69 -13.53
CA ASN A 194 -55.26 85.31 -12.93
C ASN A 194 -55.63 84.62 -11.61
N GLY A 195 -55.06 85.10 -10.50
CA GLY A 195 -55.05 84.48 -9.17
C GLY A 195 -56.39 84.35 -8.43
N THR A 196 -57.35 83.58 -8.97
CA THR A 196 -58.61 83.20 -8.27
C THR A 196 -59.00 81.71 -8.40
N SER A 197 -58.27 80.90 -9.17
CA SER A 197 -58.56 79.46 -9.35
C SER A 197 -57.47 78.56 -8.74
N SER A 198 -57.80 77.86 -7.66
CA SER A 198 -56.94 76.87 -6.98
C SER A 198 -56.90 75.48 -7.64
N TRP A 199 -57.31 75.38 -8.90
CA TRP A 199 -57.83 74.14 -9.52
C TRP A 199 -56.91 73.50 -10.57
N TYR A 200 -55.64 73.90 -10.58
CA TYR A 200 -54.59 73.24 -11.36
C TYR A 200 -53.44 72.89 -10.40
N ARG A 201 -53.27 71.60 -10.10
CA ARG A 201 -52.08 71.07 -9.44
C ARG A 201 -51.75 69.73 -10.11
N GLY A 202 -50.53 69.60 -10.59
CA GLY A 202 -49.97 68.35 -11.08
C GLY A 202 -48.87 67.90 -10.12
N TYR A 203 -48.59 66.60 -10.13
CA TYR A 203 -47.50 66.00 -9.37
C TYR A 203 -46.79 65.00 -10.28
N ALA A 204 -45.49 64.83 -10.06
CA ALA A 204 -44.66 63.80 -10.67
C ALA A 204 -43.51 63.47 -9.72
N SER A 205 -42.92 62.29 -9.87
CA SER A 205 -41.71 61.88 -9.17
C SER A 205 -40.75 61.13 -10.09
N ALA A 206 -39.46 61.21 -9.77
CA ALA A 206 -38.36 60.62 -10.55
C ALA A 206 -37.53 59.71 -9.63
N ILE A 207 -37.91 58.44 -9.62
CA ILE A 207 -37.24 57.37 -8.87
C ILE A 207 -36.00 56.97 -9.66
N THR A 208 -34.80 57.03 -9.08
CA THR A 208 -33.58 56.69 -9.82
C THR A 208 -32.69 55.72 -9.06
N ARG A 209 -32.33 54.62 -9.72
CA ARG A 209 -31.41 53.59 -9.19
C ARG A 209 -30.28 53.33 -10.18
N VAL A 210 -29.12 53.01 -9.65
CA VAL A 210 -27.99 52.40 -10.36
C VAL A 210 -28.12 50.89 -10.17
N LEU A 211 -27.88 50.11 -11.22
CA LEU A 211 -27.86 48.65 -11.19
C LEU A 211 -26.71 48.12 -12.06
N GLY A 212 -26.25 46.92 -11.74
CA GLY A 212 -25.20 46.18 -12.44
C GLY A 212 -24.74 44.99 -11.59
N LYS A 213 -24.00 44.04 -12.17
CA LYS A 213 -23.27 43.03 -11.37
C LYS A 213 -22.30 43.80 -10.46
N GLY A 214 -22.32 43.54 -9.15
CA GLY A 214 -21.46 44.24 -8.19
C GLY A 214 -21.95 45.62 -7.74
N VAL A 215 -23.21 46.02 -7.97
CA VAL A 215 -23.75 47.33 -7.54
C VAL A 215 -24.59 47.25 -6.28
N TYR A 216 -24.25 48.06 -5.28
CA TYR A 216 -24.95 48.14 -3.99
C TYR A 216 -25.19 49.59 -3.56
N TYR A 217 -25.95 49.77 -2.49
CA TYR A 217 -26.22 51.06 -1.88
C TYR A 217 -25.88 51.04 -0.40
N GLU A 218 -25.28 52.13 0.08
CA GLU A 218 -25.19 52.41 1.52
C GLU A 218 -26.44 53.16 1.98
N THR A 219 -26.83 52.93 3.24
CA THR A 219 -27.93 53.66 3.89
C THR A 219 -27.30 54.79 4.71
N PRO A 220 -27.48 56.07 4.37
CA PRO A 220 -26.82 57.16 5.08
C PRO A 220 -27.24 57.22 6.55
N ALA A 221 -26.27 57.46 7.43
CA ALA A 221 -26.45 57.29 8.88
C ALA A 221 -27.22 58.42 9.60
N ASP A 222 -27.62 59.48 8.90
CA ASP A 222 -27.87 60.78 9.54
C ASP A 222 -29.25 61.41 9.21
N ALA A 223 -29.83 62.09 10.21
CA ALA A 223 -31.23 62.53 10.25
C ALA A 223 -31.53 63.81 9.41
N GLY A 224 -30.59 64.22 8.55
CA GLY A 224 -30.68 65.42 7.71
C GLY A 224 -31.16 65.20 6.26
N MET A 225 -31.54 63.97 5.88
CA MET A 225 -31.89 63.66 4.50
C MET A 225 -33.18 64.36 4.01
N THR A 226 -33.10 65.00 2.84
CA THR A 226 -34.27 65.56 2.12
C THR A 226 -34.75 64.67 0.95
N GLN A 227 -34.22 63.44 0.84
CA GLN A 227 -34.59 62.44 -0.17
C GLN A 227 -35.08 61.17 0.54
N ARG A 228 -36.04 60.44 -0.04
CA ARG A 228 -36.56 59.17 0.53
C ARG A 228 -35.68 58.00 0.07
N THR A 229 -35.66 56.89 0.81
CA THR A 229 -34.92 55.66 0.45
C THR A 229 -35.83 54.44 0.66
N GLY A 230 -35.56 53.32 0.00
CA GLY A 230 -36.39 52.11 0.08
C GLY A 230 -36.44 51.29 -1.21
N SER A 231 -37.59 50.69 -1.53
CA SER A 231 -37.73 49.79 -2.69
C SER A 231 -38.92 50.12 -3.58
N TYR A 232 -38.70 50.11 -4.90
CA TYR A 232 -39.79 50.28 -5.87
C TYR A 232 -40.30 48.93 -6.39
N ASN A 233 -41.59 48.68 -6.21
CA ASN A 233 -42.24 47.48 -6.71
C ASN A 233 -42.79 47.72 -8.14
N VAL A 234 -42.06 47.23 -9.15
CA VAL A 234 -42.38 47.42 -10.58
C VAL A 234 -43.76 46.86 -10.98
N ALA A 235 -44.26 45.83 -10.28
CA ALA A 235 -45.53 45.19 -10.55
C ALA A 235 -46.73 46.04 -10.08
N THR A 236 -46.72 46.44 -8.81
CA THR A 236 -47.79 47.26 -8.18
C THR A 236 -47.65 48.75 -8.46
N LYS A 237 -46.50 49.17 -8.98
CA LYS A 237 -46.09 50.55 -9.25
C LYS A 237 -45.97 51.43 -8.01
N ALA A 238 -45.92 50.82 -6.83
CA ALA A 238 -45.79 51.46 -5.53
C ALA A 238 -44.32 51.55 -5.05
N PHE A 239 -44.05 52.51 -4.16
CA PHE A 239 -42.77 52.69 -3.49
C PHE A 239 -42.92 52.38 -1.99
N THR A 240 -42.19 51.38 -1.48
CA THR A 240 -42.08 51.09 -0.05
C THR A 240 -40.98 51.95 0.55
N ASP A 241 -41.34 52.84 1.47
CA ASP A 241 -40.41 53.69 2.22
C ASP A 241 -39.62 52.88 3.26
N GLY A 242 -38.29 53.04 3.28
CA GLY A 242 -37.38 52.36 4.20
C GLY A 242 -36.81 53.26 5.30
N SER A 243 -36.99 54.58 5.23
CA SER A 243 -36.39 55.54 6.18
C SER A 243 -37.40 56.22 7.11
N GLY A 244 -38.71 56.14 6.81
CA GLY A 244 -39.76 56.71 7.64
C GLY A 244 -39.78 58.25 7.64
N LEU A 245 -39.10 58.88 6.68
CA LEU A 245 -38.94 60.33 6.60
C LEU A 245 -40.28 61.03 6.33
N THR A 246 -40.67 61.94 7.21
CA THR A 246 -41.84 62.82 7.03
C THR A 246 -41.55 63.96 6.05
N SER A 247 -41.42 63.61 4.77
CA SER A 247 -41.62 64.47 3.60
C SER A 247 -41.01 65.90 3.65
N TYR A 248 -39.82 66.06 3.10
CA TYR A 248 -39.34 67.39 2.71
C TYR A 248 -39.99 67.80 1.38
N TYR A 249 -40.80 68.87 1.40
CA TYR A 249 -41.51 69.40 0.22
C TYR A 249 -41.15 70.86 -0.03
N GLU A 250 -40.43 71.14 -1.12
CA GLU A 250 -40.35 72.50 -1.67
C GLU A 250 -41.47 72.69 -2.72
N GLU A 251 -42.56 73.37 -2.33
CA GLU A 251 -43.59 73.84 -3.28
C GLU A 251 -43.02 74.99 -4.14
N GLU A 252 -42.25 74.68 -5.18
CA GLU A 252 -41.81 75.71 -6.12
C GLU A 252 -43.00 76.26 -6.91
N ARG A 253 -43.13 77.61 -6.94
CA ARG A 253 -44.28 78.32 -7.51
C ARG A 253 -43.88 79.15 -8.73
N VAL A 254 -44.07 78.59 -9.92
CA VAL A 254 -43.84 79.31 -11.18
C VAL A 254 -44.98 80.30 -11.46
N GLU A 255 -44.72 81.61 -11.30
CA GLU A 255 -45.64 82.70 -11.67
C GLU A 255 -45.25 83.28 -13.04
N SER A 256 -45.97 82.90 -14.10
CA SER A 256 -45.59 83.25 -15.48
C SER A 256 -45.83 84.73 -15.83
N ALA A 257 -44.77 85.49 -16.06
CA ALA A 257 -44.84 86.89 -16.49
C ALA A 257 -45.10 87.07 -18.00
N GLY A 258 -46.37 87.04 -18.41
CA GLY A 258 -46.80 87.66 -19.68
C GLY A 258 -46.98 86.75 -20.90
N LEU A 259 -47.35 87.39 -22.01
CA LEU A 259 -47.98 86.78 -23.20
C LEU A 259 -47.02 85.94 -24.07
N PHE A 260 -47.19 84.62 -24.06
CA PHE A 260 -46.95 83.68 -25.19
C PHE A 260 -45.73 83.93 -26.10
N SER A 261 -44.59 84.36 -25.57
CA SER A 261 -43.36 84.56 -26.36
C SER A 261 -42.11 84.42 -25.49
N ASN A 262 -41.41 83.29 -25.64
CA ASN A 262 -40.20 82.88 -24.90
C ASN A 262 -40.30 82.91 -23.35
N PRO A 263 -40.71 81.79 -22.70
CA PRO A 263 -40.42 81.59 -21.29
C PRO A 263 -38.91 81.34 -21.11
N ARG A 264 -38.18 82.41 -20.77
CA ARG A 264 -36.72 82.41 -20.52
C ARG A 264 -36.35 83.20 -19.25
N GLU A 265 -37.22 83.18 -18.25
CA GLU A 265 -36.84 83.62 -16.90
C GLU A 265 -35.97 82.53 -16.26
N THR A 266 -34.73 82.89 -15.93
CA THR A 266 -33.73 81.97 -15.39
C THR A 266 -33.75 82.10 -13.86
N ILE A 267 -34.39 81.15 -13.18
CA ILE A 267 -34.37 81.06 -11.72
C ILE A 267 -33.06 80.37 -11.32
N ASP A 268 -32.21 81.00 -10.51
CA ASP A 268 -30.85 80.51 -10.25
C ASP A 268 -30.79 79.54 -9.05
N HIS A 269 -30.61 78.24 -9.33
CA HIS A 269 -30.53 77.17 -8.33
C HIS A 269 -29.13 76.53 -8.34
N THR A 270 -28.16 77.20 -7.71
CA THR A 270 -26.76 76.76 -7.57
C THR A 270 -26.51 75.69 -6.49
N LYS A 271 -27.58 75.14 -5.88
CA LYS A 271 -27.49 74.15 -4.80
C LYS A 271 -28.09 72.81 -5.21
N PHE A 272 -27.42 71.72 -4.85
CA PHE A 272 -28.00 70.38 -4.89
C PHE A 272 -28.96 70.17 -3.72
N ILE A 273 -29.87 69.20 -3.86
CA ILE A 273 -30.64 68.64 -2.75
C ILE A 273 -29.66 67.91 -1.81
N THR A 274 -29.59 68.30 -0.54
CA THR A 274 -28.62 67.80 0.44
C THR A 274 -28.97 66.41 0.98
N GLY A 275 -27.97 65.53 1.08
CA GLY A 275 -28.16 64.10 1.39
C GLY A 275 -28.12 63.26 0.11
N THR A 276 -26.92 63.09 -0.45
CA THR A 276 -26.67 62.46 -1.75
C THR A 276 -26.71 60.93 -1.67
N SER A 277 -27.37 60.26 -2.60
CA SER A 277 -27.33 58.79 -2.68
C SER A 277 -25.93 58.30 -3.04
N GLN A 278 -25.39 57.35 -2.28
CA GLN A 278 -24.11 56.68 -2.55
C GLN A 278 -24.36 55.24 -3.04
N ALA A 279 -23.93 54.96 -4.26
CA ALA A 279 -23.92 53.65 -4.89
C ALA A 279 -22.48 53.12 -4.96
N HIS A 280 -22.25 51.90 -4.52
CA HIS A 280 -20.91 51.30 -4.45
C HIS A 280 -20.82 50.23 -5.54
N VAL A 281 -19.88 50.40 -6.47
CA VAL A 281 -19.74 49.59 -7.68
C VAL A 281 -18.43 48.81 -7.59
N TYR A 282 -18.55 47.52 -7.33
CA TYR A 282 -17.42 46.62 -7.19
C TYR A 282 -17.09 45.98 -8.55
N LEU A 283 -15.81 46.04 -8.92
CA LEU A 283 -15.29 45.63 -10.23
C LEU A 283 -14.08 44.71 -10.04
N ASP A 284 -14.17 43.49 -10.59
CA ASP A 284 -13.02 42.60 -10.72
C ASP A 284 -12.33 42.87 -12.06
N ALA A 285 -11.15 43.48 -11.99
CA ALA A 285 -10.34 43.87 -13.15
C ALA A 285 -9.80 42.67 -13.94
N SER A 286 -9.76 41.47 -13.36
CA SER A 286 -9.30 40.25 -14.04
C SER A 286 -10.31 39.68 -15.05
N VAL A 287 -11.58 40.10 -14.97
CA VAL A 287 -12.66 39.64 -15.89
C VAL A 287 -13.50 40.77 -16.50
N SER A 288 -13.53 41.96 -15.89
CA SER A 288 -14.35 43.10 -16.32
C SER A 288 -13.51 44.09 -17.11
N ASN A 289 -13.73 44.20 -18.42
CA ASN A 289 -12.98 45.11 -19.30
C ASN A 289 -13.72 46.45 -19.52
N SER A 290 -15.05 46.40 -19.48
CA SER A 290 -15.93 47.57 -19.60
C SER A 290 -17.07 47.57 -18.56
N LEU A 291 -17.62 48.76 -18.30
CA LEU A 291 -18.82 48.95 -17.47
C LEU A 291 -20.09 48.36 -18.11
N ALA A 292 -20.09 48.09 -19.42
CA ALA A 292 -21.18 47.40 -20.09
C ALA A 292 -21.16 45.88 -19.80
N ASP A 293 -19.99 45.30 -19.51
CA ASP A 293 -19.83 43.87 -19.19
C ASP A 293 -20.61 43.49 -17.93
N ILE A 294 -20.65 44.40 -16.94
CA ILE A 294 -21.45 44.26 -15.71
C ILE A 294 -22.88 44.81 -15.85
N ASN A 295 -23.30 45.23 -17.04
CA ASN A 295 -24.56 45.94 -17.32
C ASN A 295 -24.82 47.13 -16.37
N LEU A 296 -23.78 47.95 -16.14
CA LEU A 296 -23.90 49.14 -15.30
C LEU A 296 -24.85 50.15 -15.97
N ARG A 297 -25.96 50.42 -15.29
CA ARG A 297 -27.05 51.24 -15.82
C ARG A 297 -27.67 52.11 -14.75
N ILE A 298 -28.31 53.17 -15.20
CA ILE A 298 -29.17 54.04 -14.40
C ILE A 298 -30.59 53.88 -14.91
N ASP A 299 -31.46 53.28 -14.09
CA ASP A 299 -32.90 53.22 -14.32
C ASP A 299 -33.55 54.42 -13.62
N ALA A 300 -34.09 55.36 -14.42
CA ALA A 300 -34.93 56.44 -13.95
C ALA A 300 -36.40 56.12 -14.26
N ASN A 301 -37.19 55.78 -13.25
CA ASN A 301 -38.64 55.60 -13.36
C ASN A 301 -39.36 56.92 -13.07
N VAL A 302 -40.18 57.36 -14.02
CA VAL A 302 -40.87 58.64 -14.02
C VAL A 302 -42.38 58.41 -13.93
N GLY A 303 -43.02 58.82 -12.84
CA GLY A 303 -44.42 58.52 -12.57
C GLY A 303 -45.15 59.53 -11.68
N ASN A 304 -46.34 59.15 -11.19
CA ASN A 304 -47.15 59.93 -10.23
C ASN A 304 -47.65 58.97 -9.13
N GLU A 305 -47.06 59.06 -7.94
CA GLU A 305 -47.04 58.01 -6.91
C GLU A 305 -48.40 57.54 -6.36
N ASN A 306 -49.47 58.34 -6.48
CA ASN A 306 -50.75 58.02 -5.84
C ASN A 306 -51.93 57.87 -6.82
N GLY A 307 -51.71 58.01 -8.14
CA GLY A 307 -52.79 57.98 -9.15
C GLY A 307 -53.80 59.13 -9.06
N GLU A 308 -53.63 60.07 -8.11
CA GLU A 308 -54.49 61.24 -7.90
C GLU A 308 -54.42 62.21 -9.09
N THR A 309 -55.36 62.03 -10.02
CA THR A 309 -55.52 62.86 -11.22
C THR A 309 -56.32 64.13 -10.91
N HIS A 310 -55.78 64.99 -10.03
CA HIS A 310 -56.37 66.27 -9.64
C HIS A 310 -56.25 67.38 -10.73
N VAL A 311 -56.40 66.99 -12.00
CA VAL A 311 -56.37 67.88 -13.18
C VAL A 311 -57.65 67.72 -14.00
N ARG A 312 -58.52 68.74 -14.01
CA ARG A 312 -59.59 68.78 -15.03
C ARG A 312 -58.94 69.00 -16.40
N ASN A 313 -59.38 68.19 -17.38
CA ASN A 313 -59.03 68.18 -18.82
C ASN A 313 -58.01 67.12 -19.33
N ASN A 314 -57.63 66.11 -18.53
CA ASN A 314 -56.79 64.96 -18.95
C ASN A 314 -55.35 65.33 -19.42
N ASP A 315 -54.79 66.40 -18.90
CA ASP A 315 -53.42 66.84 -19.16
C ASP A 315 -52.48 66.36 -18.05
N THR A 316 -51.76 65.26 -18.30
CA THR A 316 -50.62 64.83 -17.48
C THR A 316 -49.36 65.58 -17.92
N PRO A 317 -48.49 66.02 -17.00
CA PRO A 317 -47.14 66.45 -17.37
C PRO A 317 -46.36 65.23 -17.87
N ASN A 318 -45.83 65.29 -19.08
CA ASN A 318 -44.90 64.28 -19.56
C ASN A 318 -43.50 64.68 -19.10
N ILE A 319 -42.84 63.86 -18.28
CA ILE A 319 -41.44 64.05 -17.88
C ILE A 319 -40.56 63.02 -18.60
N ALA A 320 -39.34 63.44 -18.97
CA ALA A 320 -38.33 62.58 -19.56
C ALA A 320 -36.92 62.98 -19.08
N LEU A 321 -36.04 61.99 -18.90
CA LEU A 321 -34.59 62.22 -18.86
C LEU A 321 -34.12 62.68 -20.25
N GLY A 322 -33.16 63.61 -20.33
CA GLY A 322 -32.66 64.06 -21.65
C GLY A 322 -31.21 64.54 -21.71
N GLU A 323 -30.60 64.90 -20.59
CA GLU A 323 -29.16 65.14 -20.46
C GLU A 323 -28.68 64.49 -19.16
N SER A 324 -27.47 63.92 -19.15
CA SER A 324 -26.76 63.61 -17.91
C SER A 324 -25.28 63.95 -18.05
N TYR A 325 -24.66 64.28 -16.93
CA TYR A 325 -23.25 64.67 -16.83
C TYR A 325 -22.57 63.82 -15.77
N VAL A 326 -21.29 63.51 -15.99
CA VAL A 326 -20.46 62.78 -15.02
C VAL A 326 -19.33 63.67 -14.57
N PHE A 327 -19.03 63.70 -13.27
CA PHE A 327 -17.97 64.49 -12.66
C PHE A 327 -17.08 63.58 -11.80
N ALA A 328 -15.79 63.88 -11.71
CA ALA A 328 -14.90 63.21 -10.75
C ALA A 328 -15.15 63.76 -9.33
N GLY A 329 -14.96 62.92 -8.32
CA GLY A 329 -15.22 63.23 -6.92
C GLY A 329 -16.71 63.20 -6.54
N ALA A 330 -16.98 63.16 -5.23
CA ALA A 330 -18.30 63.41 -4.67
C ALA A 330 -18.58 64.92 -4.68
N GLN A 331 -19.58 65.37 -5.44
CA GLN A 331 -19.90 66.79 -5.63
C GLN A 331 -21.04 67.21 -4.69
N THR A 332 -20.78 68.16 -3.79
CA THR A 332 -21.76 68.66 -2.81
C THR A 332 -22.49 69.93 -3.26
N THR A 333 -22.03 70.59 -4.34
CA THR A 333 -22.66 71.78 -4.93
C THR A 333 -22.67 71.69 -6.46
N ALA A 334 -23.64 72.35 -7.10
CA ALA A 334 -23.81 72.33 -8.56
C ALA A 334 -22.59 72.95 -9.29
N PRO A 335 -21.88 72.20 -10.15
CA PRO A 335 -20.73 72.72 -10.89
C PRO A 335 -21.10 73.90 -11.80
N SER A 336 -20.26 74.93 -11.79
CA SER A 336 -20.48 76.17 -12.54
C SER A 336 -20.19 76.01 -14.04
N GLY A 337 -21.15 75.43 -14.78
CA GLY A 337 -21.13 75.39 -16.24
C GLY A 337 -21.44 74.00 -16.81
N TYR A 338 -22.71 73.75 -17.13
CA TYR A 338 -23.16 72.56 -17.86
C TYR A 338 -22.84 72.66 -19.37
N SER A 339 -21.54 72.67 -19.70
CA SER A 339 -21.06 72.86 -21.07
C SER A 339 -19.90 71.93 -21.44
N THR A 340 -20.18 70.99 -22.34
CA THR A 340 -19.27 70.00 -22.95
C THR A 340 -18.68 68.94 -22.01
N ASN A 341 -18.30 67.80 -22.61
CA ASN A 341 -17.95 66.57 -21.91
C ASN A 341 -16.78 66.77 -20.92
N SER A 342 -16.96 66.34 -19.67
CA SER A 342 -15.86 66.27 -18.71
C SER A 342 -14.91 65.11 -19.03
N VAL A 343 -13.70 65.12 -18.45
CA VAL A 343 -12.78 63.97 -18.52
C VAL A 343 -13.42 62.71 -17.93
N ALA A 344 -14.13 62.83 -16.80
CA ALA A 344 -14.85 61.71 -16.18
C ALA A 344 -15.96 61.15 -17.08
N GLN A 345 -16.64 61.99 -17.86
CA GLN A 345 -17.66 61.55 -18.82
C GLN A 345 -17.06 60.83 -20.04
N ALA A 346 -15.80 61.12 -20.39
CA ALA A 346 -15.05 60.34 -21.37
C ALA A 346 -14.58 58.99 -20.80
N THR A 347 -14.15 58.94 -19.53
CA THR A 347 -13.75 57.69 -18.85
C THR A 347 -14.92 56.72 -18.66
N ILE A 348 -16.06 57.20 -18.15
CA ILE A 348 -17.22 56.37 -17.75
C ILE A 348 -18.18 56.08 -18.92
N GLY A 349 -18.03 56.75 -20.07
CA GLY A 349 -18.65 56.35 -21.34
C GLY A 349 -20.19 56.33 -21.32
N TYR A 350 -20.80 57.46 -20.98
CA TYR A 350 -22.25 57.54 -20.76
C TYR A 350 -23.08 57.60 -22.06
N SER A 351 -23.98 56.64 -22.27
CA SER A 351 -24.95 56.65 -23.37
C SER A 351 -26.39 56.69 -22.84
N VAL A 352 -27.05 57.84 -22.99
CA VAL A 352 -28.52 57.87 -23.09
C VAL A 352 -28.88 57.11 -24.39
N PRO A 353 -29.98 56.33 -24.42
CA PRO A 353 -30.56 55.89 -25.69
C PRO A 353 -30.71 57.08 -26.66
N GLU A 354 -30.60 56.84 -27.98
CA GLU A 354 -30.89 57.89 -28.95
C GLU A 354 -32.29 58.48 -28.73
N ARG A 355 -32.55 59.69 -29.25
CA ARG A 355 -33.87 60.36 -29.20
C ARG A 355 -35.00 59.63 -29.96
N SER A 356 -34.78 58.38 -30.35
CA SER A 356 -35.73 57.56 -31.07
C SER A 356 -36.90 57.12 -30.17
N ASN A 357 -38.11 57.23 -30.74
CA ASN A 357 -39.39 56.69 -30.25
C ASN A 357 -40.05 57.33 -29.00
N TYR A 358 -39.32 57.86 -28.02
CA TYR A 358 -39.93 58.76 -27.01
C TYR A 358 -39.99 60.21 -27.53
N GLY A 359 -40.90 60.41 -28.48
CA GLY A 359 -40.80 61.46 -29.51
C GLY A 359 -40.75 62.91 -29.03
N PHE A 360 -39.58 63.53 -29.22
CA PHE A 360 -39.38 64.98 -29.28
C PHE A 360 -38.80 65.39 -30.65
N ASP A 361 -39.62 65.26 -31.71
CA ASP A 361 -39.37 65.98 -32.97
C ASP A 361 -39.64 67.47 -32.74
N SER A 362 -38.71 68.31 -33.19
CA SER A 362 -38.77 69.76 -33.03
C SER A 362 -39.34 70.51 -34.23
N GLN A 363 -39.69 69.82 -35.34
CA GLN A 363 -40.03 70.49 -36.60
C GLN A 363 -41.44 70.25 -37.16
N ASN A 364 -42.19 69.22 -36.75
CA ASN A 364 -43.58 69.04 -37.20
C ASN A 364 -44.54 68.63 -36.08
N GLY A 365 -45.76 69.21 -36.11
CA GLY A 365 -46.82 69.01 -35.11
C GLY A 365 -47.55 67.67 -35.19
N ALA A 366 -46.83 66.57 -35.41
CA ALA A 366 -47.37 65.21 -35.44
C ALA A 366 -47.01 64.48 -34.14
N TYR A 367 -47.98 64.26 -33.27
CA TYR A 367 -47.78 63.48 -32.05
C TYR A 367 -47.49 62.03 -32.40
N SER A 368 -46.29 61.53 -32.07
CA SER A 368 -46.06 60.09 -31.93
C SER A 368 -46.91 59.61 -30.76
N THR A 369 -48.06 59.00 -31.07
CA THR A 369 -48.93 58.44 -30.05
C THR A 369 -48.37 57.08 -29.62
N ILE A 370 -47.92 57.00 -28.36
CA ILE A 370 -48.05 55.74 -27.63
C ILE A 370 -49.55 55.39 -27.68
N THR A 371 -49.89 54.40 -28.51
CA THR A 371 -51.25 54.24 -29.01
C THR A 371 -52.14 53.58 -27.96
N SER A 372 -52.76 54.43 -27.13
CA SER A 372 -53.93 54.14 -26.31
C SER A 372 -53.88 52.90 -25.41
N GLY A 373 -53.28 53.05 -24.22
CA GLY A 373 -53.43 52.10 -23.10
C GLY A 373 -53.14 52.77 -21.77
N THR A 374 -54.17 53.23 -21.06
CA THR A 374 -54.11 53.82 -19.70
C THR A 374 -53.19 55.05 -19.54
N ARG A 375 -53.79 56.26 -19.50
CA ARG A 375 -53.08 57.54 -19.25
C ARG A 375 -52.70 57.76 -17.77
N ASN A 376 -52.14 56.74 -17.11
CA ASN A 376 -51.90 56.74 -15.67
C ASN A 376 -50.83 55.72 -15.24
N GLY A 377 -49.75 55.59 -16.02
CA GLY A 377 -48.62 54.68 -15.74
C GLY A 377 -47.28 55.43 -15.75
N GLY A 378 -46.36 55.02 -14.88
CA GLY A 378 -44.98 55.48 -14.92
C GLY A 378 -44.15 54.79 -16.00
N HIS A 379 -43.03 55.39 -16.40
CA HIS A 379 -42.12 54.87 -17.42
C HIS A 379 -40.71 54.68 -16.85
N ILE A 380 -40.15 53.48 -16.98
CA ILE A 380 -38.73 53.21 -16.71
C ILE A 380 -37.91 53.64 -17.93
N ILE A 381 -36.94 54.53 -17.72
CA ILE A 381 -35.94 54.97 -18.69
C ILE A 381 -34.57 54.44 -18.22
N THR A 382 -33.99 53.49 -18.96
CA THR A 382 -32.67 52.93 -18.67
C THR A 382 -31.59 53.64 -19.50
N SER A 383 -30.48 54.01 -18.86
CA SER A 383 -29.28 54.58 -19.51
C SER A 383 -28.05 53.76 -19.14
N HIS A 384 -27.26 53.32 -20.13
CA HIS A 384 -26.12 52.41 -19.91
C HIS A 384 -24.78 53.18 -19.85
N LEU A 385 -23.86 52.65 -19.04
CA LEU A 385 -22.50 53.15 -18.85
C LEU A 385 -21.53 52.15 -19.50
N ASN A 386 -20.64 52.64 -20.38
CA ASN A 386 -19.82 51.80 -21.27
C ASN A 386 -18.31 52.14 -21.18
N GLY A 387 -17.89 52.81 -20.11
CA GLY A 387 -16.49 53.15 -19.85
C GLY A 387 -15.59 51.93 -19.68
N SER A 388 -14.27 52.10 -19.79
CA SER A 388 -13.31 51.03 -19.52
C SER A 388 -12.91 50.98 -18.05
N VAL A 389 -12.84 49.77 -17.47
CA VAL A 389 -12.49 49.55 -16.06
C VAL A 389 -11.07 50.02 -15.74
N ALA A 390 -10.12 49.82 -16.66
CA ALA A 390 -8.72 50.22 -16.50
C ALA A 390 -8.49 51.75 -16.42
N GLY A 391 -9.53 52.58 -16.66
CA GLY A 391 -9.49 54.03 -16.47
C GLY A 391 -9.99 54.51 -15.10
N LEU A 392 -10.40 53.59 -14.21
CA LEU A 392 -10.95 53.88 -12.89
C LEU A 392 -9.91 53.61 -11.80
N VAL A 393 -9.94 54.42 -10.74
CA VAL A 393 -9.07 54.27 -9.57
C VAL A 393 -9.92 53.75 -8.40
N SER A 394 -9.46 52.70 -7.74
CA SER A 394 -10.19 52.09 -6.60
C SER A 394 -10.40 53.11 -5.47
N GLY A 395 -11.56 53.04 -4.81
CA GLY A 395 -12.02 54.01 -3.81
C GLY A 395 -12.46 55.37 -4.38
N SER A 396 -12.32 55.62 -5.69
CA SER A 396 -12.68 56.93 -6.26
C SER A 396 -14.18 57.09 -6.47
N ALA A 397 -14.73 58.16 -5.89
CA ALA A 397 -16.10 58.60 -6.12
C ALA A 397 -16.22 59.40 -7.43
N TYR A 398 -17.34 59.22 -8.14
CA TYR A 398 -17.74 59.99 -9.31
C TYR A 398 -19.21 60.37 -9.18
N THR A 399 -19.56 61.62 -9.46
CA THR A 399 -20.94 62.10 -9.36
C THR A 399 -21.62 62.11 -10.72
N VAL A 400 -22.72 61.38 -10.86
CA VAL A 400 -23.63 61.46 -12.00
C VAL A 400 -24.77 62.43 -11.68
N VAL A 401 -24.99 63.38 -12.58
CA VAL A 401 -26.05 64.38 -12.54
C VAL A 401 -27.03 64.09 -13.67
N ASN A 402 -28.28 63.77 -13.33
CA ASN A 402 -29.36 63.56 -14.29
C ASN A 402 -30.24 64.81 -14.43
N ARG A 403 -30.59 65.18 -15.67
CA ARG A 403 -31.43 66.35 -15.99
C ARG A 403 -32.73 65.92 -16.64
N TYR A 404 -33.83 66.22 -15.94
CA TYR A 404 -35.19 65.89 -16.36
C TYR A 404 -35.89 67.11 -16.98
N TYR A 405 -36.58 66.89 -18.09
CA TYR A 405 -37.43 67.86 -18.78
C TYR A 405 -38.91 67.52 -18.55
N ALA A 406 -39.77 68.53 -18.49
CA ALA A 406 -41.23 68.38 -18.43
C ALA A 406 -41.92 69.07 -19.61
N TYR A 407 -43.07 68.54 -20.04
CA TYR A 407 -43.84 69.05 -21.18
C TYR A 407 -45.32 69.25 -20.88
N PHE A 408 -45.89 70.33 -21.41
CA PHE A 408 -47.26 70.77 -21.14
C PHE A 408 -47.95 71.28 -22.42
N ARG A 409 -49.17 70.80 -22.71
CA ARG A 409 -50.15 71.37 -23.67
C ARG A 409 -49.59 72.09 -24.91
N GLY A 410 -48.80 71.40 -25.73
CA GLY A 410 -48.35 71.97 -27.03
C GLY A 410 -47.39 73.15 -26.91
N SER A 411 -46.92 73.51 -25.71
CA SER A 411 -46.16 74.73 -25.43
C SER A 411 -44.86 74.38 -24.70
N TYR A 412 -43.73 74.81 -25.26
CA TYR A 412 -42.42 74.61 -24.64
C TYR A 412 -42.26 75.54 -23.43
N ALA A 413 -42.41 74.98 -22.22
CA ALA A 413 -41.88 75.55 -21.00
C ALA A 413 -40.59 74.81 -20.64
N TYR A 414 -39.45 75.49 -20.69
CA TYR A 414 -38.21 74.91 -20.15
C TYR A 414 -38.29 74.95 -18.62
N ILE A 415 -38.37 73.79 -17.97
CA ILE A 415 -37.89 73.69 -16.58
C ILE A 415 -36.37 73.65 -16.67
N THR A 416 -35.76 74.81 -16.87
CA THR A 416 -34.33 74.92 -17.20
C THR A 416 -33.45 74.42 -16.05
N ASN A 417 -33.96 74.55 -14.82
CA ASN A 417 -33.25 74.30 -13.57
C ASN A 417 -34.09 73.41 -12.62
N SER A 418 -34.55 72.26 -13.12
CA SER A 418 -35.05 71.17 -12.26
C SER A 418 -34.01 70.89 -11.16
N PRO A 419 -34.39 70.69 -9.89
CA PRO A 419 -33.43 70.48 -8.81
C PRO A 419 -32.61 69.21 -9.09
N ILE A 420 -31.30 69.37 -9.07
CA ILE A 420 -30.38 68.30 -9.46
C ILE A 420 -30.17 67.35 -8.28
N VAL A 421 -30.35 66.07 -8.57
CA VAL A 421 -30.12 64.94 -7.68
C VAL A 421 -28.79 64.30 -8.10
N PRO A 422 -27.68 64.64 -7.43
CA PRO A 422 -26.41 63.95 -7.65
C PRO A 422 -26.50 62.52 -7.11
N ILE A 423 -26.13 61.55 -7.94
CA ILE A 423 -25.86 60.17 -7.52
C ILE A 423 -24.34 60.03 -7.47
N VAL A 424 -23.80 59.73 -6.29
CA VAL A 424 -22.37 59.45 -6.12
C VAL A 424 -22.17 57.95 -6.34
N MET A 425 -21.28 57.58 -7.25
CA MET A 425 -20.85 56.21 -7.50
C MET A 425 -19.40 56.06 -7.05
N THR A 426 -19.15 55.23 -6.05
CA THR A 426 -17.79 54.89 -5.58
C THR A 426 -17.37 53.58 -6.24
N PHE A 427 -16.28 53.59 -7.02
CA PHE A 427 -15.78 52.37 -7.67
C PHE A 427 -14.74 51.68 -6.79
N HIS A 428 -14.99 50.41 -6.49
CA HIS A 428 -14.08 49.52 -5.78
C HIS A 428 -13.51 48.53 -6.80
N VAL A 429 -12.29 48.79 -7.27
CA VAL A 429 -11.60 47.96 -8.26
C VAL A 429 -10.64 47.04 -7.50
N VAL A 430 -10.76 45.73 -7.74
CA VAL A 430 -9.92 44.66 -7.18
C VAL A 430 -9.46 43.71 -8.29
N ASP A 431 -8.44 42.90 -8.02
CA ASP A 431 -7.96 41.85 -8.92
C ASP A 431 -8.10 40.48 -8.24
N LYS A 432 -8.94 39.61 -8.82
CA LYS A 432 -9.12 38.22 -8.35
C LYS A 432 -8.42 37.17 -9.23
N GLY A 433 -7.56 37.58 -10.16
CA GLY A 433 -6.89 36.70 -11.12
C GLY A 433 -6.14 35.56 -10.43
N ALA A 434 -5.19 35.89 -9.54
CA ALA A 434 -4.39 34.91 -8.82
C ALA A 434 -5.22 33.92 -7.98
N LEU A 435 -6.27 34.40 -7.29
CA LEU A 435 -7.19 33.54 -6.53
C LEU A 435 -7.95 32.57 -7.44
N ARG A 436 -8.43 33.05 -8.59
CA ARG A 436 -9.15 32.23 -9.58
C ARG A 436 -8.24 31.18 -10.20
N ASP A 437 -7.02 31.57 -10.58
CA ASP A 437 -6.05 30.66 -11.18
C ASP A 437 -5.61 29.58 -10.19
N LEU A 438 -5.44 29.91 -8.91
CA LEU A 438 -5.18 28.94 -7.84
C LEU A 438 -6.37 27.99 -7.61
N VAL A 439 -7.59 28.53 -7.49
CA VAL A 439 -8.84 27.74 -7.33
C VAL A 439 -9.03 26.77 -8.49
N ASN A 440 -8.72 27.18 -9.72
CA ASN A 440 -8.72 26.30 -10.88
C ASN A 440 -7.59 25.25 -10.80
N TYR A 441 -6.36 25.68 -10.50
CA TYR A 441 -5.17 24.82 -10.47
C TYR A 441 -5.33 23.65 -9.50
N VAL A 442 -5.80 23.89 -8.26
CA VAL A 442 -5.94 22.82 -7.26
C VAL A 442 -6.99 21.76 -7.63
N MET A 443 -7.99 22.10 -8.47
CA MET A 443 -9.07 21.19 -8.85
C MET A 443 -8.89 20.49 -10.20
N THR A 444 -8.15 21.11 -11.13
CA THR A 444 -8.11 20.70 -12.56
C THR A 444 -6.79 20.09 -13.02
N SER A 445 -5.73 20.14 -12.19
CA SER A 445 -4.40 19.71 -12.60
C SER A 445 -4.04 18.31 -12.09
N ASP A 446 -4.17 17.32 -12.97
CA ASP A 446 -3.60 15.98 -12.78
C ASP A 446 -2.07 16.06 -12.61
N PRO A 447 -1.44 15.21 -11.79
CA PRO A 447 0.00 15.23 -11.55
C PRO A 447 0.80 14.88 -12.82
N ASP A 448 1.77 15.73 -13.18
CA ASP A 448 2.70 15.45 -14.29
C ASP A 448 3.72 14.35 -13.90
N VAL A 449 4.26 13.67 -14.92
CA VAL A 449 5.19 12.53 -14.83
C VAL A 449 6.29 12.71 -13.77
N PRO A 450 6.54 11.70 -12.90
CA PRO A 450 7.29 11.87 -11.65
C PRO A 450 8.82 11.95 -11.86
N THR A 451 9.29 13.08 -12.38
CA THR A 451 10.72 13.41 -12.53
C THR A 451 11.15 14.64 -11.75
N THR A 452 10.20 15.44 -11.22
CA THR A 452 10.44 16.58 -10.34
C THR A 452 9.38 16.64 -9.24
N ARG A 453 9.71 17.26 -8.09
CA ARG A 453 8.96 17.13 -6.81
C ARG A 453 7.52 17.69 -6.77
N THR A 454 6.97 18.22 -7.86
CA THR A 454 5.63 18.83 -7.90
C THR A 454 4.50 17.82 -8.15
N GLN A 455 4.31 16.88 -7.21
CA GLN A 455 3.08 16.10 -7.12
C GLN A 455 1.88 17.03 -6.89
N LYS A 456 0.88 16.98 -7.77
CA LYS A 456 -0.35 17.81 -7.68
C LYS A 456 -1.44 17.05 -6.91
N LYS A 457 -2.15 17.73 -6.01
CA LYS A 457 -2.81 17.05 -4.85
C LYS A 457 -4.24 17.49 -4.51
N GLY A 458 -4.85 18.47 -5.16
CA GLY A 458 -6.09 19.06 -4.61
C GLY A 458 -7.38 18.25 -4.85
N ALA A 459 -7.42 17.35 -5.84
CA ALA A 459 -8.66 16.77 -6.37
C ALA A 459 -8.84 15.24 -6.19
N ASN A 460 -7.96 14.59 -5.43
CA ASN A 460 -7.95 13.14 -5.25
C ASN A 460 -8.78 12.67 -4.04
N PRO A 461 -9.12 11.37 -3.92
CA PRO A 461 -9.84 10.83 -2.77
C PRO A 461 -9.12 11.09 -1.43
N GLN A 462 -9.88 11.40 -0.37
CA GLN A 462 -9.33 11.63 0.97
C GLN A 462 -8.56 10.42 1.53
N ALA A 463 -8.87 9.20 1.08
CA ALA A 463 -8.15 8.00 1.47
C ALA A 463 -6.66 8.01 1.08
N TRP A 464 -6.26 8.82 0.09
CA TRP A 464 -4.90 8.92 -0.44
C TRP A 464 -4.00 9.88 0.35
N TYR A 465 -4.54 10.60 1.34
CA TYR A 465 -3.80 11.55 2.18
C TYR A 465 -3.62 11.04 3.62
N TYR A 466 -2.61 11.56 4.29
CA TYR A 466 -2.53 11.48 5.76
C TYR A 466 -3.66 12.30 6.40
N ARG A 467 -4.01 11.95 7.65
CA ARG A 467 -5.32 12.32 8.23
C ARG A 467 -5.43 13.81 8.60
N SER A 468 -4.35 14.44 9.02
CA SER A 468 -4.24 15.88 9.24
C SER A 468 -4.07 16.64 7.91
N GLY A 469 -4.55 17.88 7.83
CA GLY A 469 -4.37 18.76 6.66
C GLY A 469 -5.53 18.78 5.64
N PHE A 470 -6.02 17.65 5.13
CA PHE A 470 -7.00 17.67 4.02
C PHE A 470 -8.33 18.37 4.36
N SER A 471 -8.84 18.22 5.59
CA SER A 471 -10.04 18.97 6.03
C SER A 471 -9.79 20.48 6.10
N ALA A 472 -8.58 20.91 6.47
CA ALA A 472 -8.20 22.32 6.46
C ALA A 472 -8.05 22.84 5.01
N PHE A 473 -7.49 22.04 4.10
CA PHE A 473 -7.48 22.34 2.66
C PHE A 473 -8.90 22.44 2.07
N GLN A 474 -9.82 21.51 2.37
CA GLN A 474 -11.21 21.61 1.91
C GLN A 474 -11.91 22.87 2.44
N ASN A 475 -11.64 23.27 3.69
CA ASN A 475 -12.20 24.49 4.27
C ASN A 475 -11.60 25.74 3.60
N ALA A 476 -10.29 25.79 3.40
CA ALA A 476 -9.62 26.88 2.68
C ALA A 476 -10.04 26.98 1.21
N TYR A 477 -10.33 25.86 0.54
CA TYR A 477 -10.90 25.83 -0.80
C TYR A 477 -12.33 26.39 -0.82
N VAL A 478 -13.19 25.97 0.11
CA VAL A 478 -14.57 26.50 0.22
C VAL A 478 -14.55 28.00 0.53
N ASP A 479 -13.64 28.48 1.38
CA ASP A 479 -13.44 29.91 1.62
C ASP A 479 -12.90 30.65 0.38
N ALA A 480 -11.91 30.11 -0.32
CA ALA A 480 -11.37 30.69 -1.53
C ALA A 480 -12.44 30.87 -2.62
N VAL A 481 -13.31 29.88 -2.82
CA VAL A 481 -14.46 30.01 -3.74
C VAL A 481 -15.50 31.00 -3.22
N ARG A 482 -15.76 31.05 -1.90
CA ARG A 482 -16.63 32.07 -1.27
C ARG A 482 -16.10 33.49 -1.50
N VAL A 483 -14.81 33.74 -1.27
CA VAL A 483 -14.15 35.05 -1.45
C VAL A 483 -14.06 35.43 -2.93
N LEU A 484 -13.78 34.45 -3.82
CA LEU A 484 -13.83 34.62 -5.26
C LEU A 484 -15.23 35.05 -5.74
N ASN A 485 -16.28 34.40 -5.25
CA ASN A 485 -17.67 34.67 -5.64
C ASN A 485 -18.30 35.87 -4.93
N ASN A 486 -17.85 36.26 -3.74
CA ASN A 486 -18.30 37.46 -3.02
C ASN A 486 -17.99 38.73 -3.84
N PRO A 487 -18.98 39.46 -4.40
CA PRO A 487 -18.70 40.62 -5.23
C PRO A 487 -18.07 41.79 -4.46
N LYS A 488 -18.19 41.80 -3.13
CA LYS A 488 -17.73 42.88 -2.24
C LYS A 488 -16.35 42.65 -1.63
N ALA A 489 -15.73 41.49 -1.90
CA ALA A 489 -14.44 41.13 -1.31
C ALA A 489 -13.37 42.19 -1.59
N THR A 490 -12.72 42.65 -0.53
CA THR A 490 -11.58 43.57 -0.58
C THR A 490 -10.32 42.85 -1.07
N GLN A 491 -9.34 43.61 -1.57
CA GLN A 491 -8.06 43.01 -1.99
C GLN A 491 -7.38 42.26 -0.84
N SER A 492 -7.48 42.76 0.40
CA SER A 492 -6.92 42.08 1.58
C SER A 492 -7.56 40.73 1.86
N GLU A 493 -8.88 40.57 1.65
CA GLU A 493 -9.55 39.27 1.78
C GLU A 493 -9.13 38.32 0.65
N ILE A 494 -9.03 38.83 -0.58
CA ILE A 494 -8.61 38.07 -1.77
C ILE A 494 -7.18 37.54 -1.59
N ASP A 495 -6.25 38.40 -1.18
CA ASP A 495 -4.83 38.06 -0.99
C ASP A 495 -4.66 37.09 0.19
N ALA A 496 -5.37 37.31 1.29
CA ALA A 496 -5.34 36.42 2.46
C ALA A 496 -5.91 35.03 2.15
N SER A 497 -7.05 34.95 1.45
CA SER A 497 -7.66 33.66 1.07
C SER A 497 -6.81 32.92 0.02
N THR A 498 -6.15 33.66 -0.90
CA THR A 498 -5.14 33.10 -1.83
C THR A 498 -3.97 32.48 -1.06
N LYS A 499 -3.40 33.21 -0.08
CA LYS A 499 -2.32 32.69 0.77
C LYS A 499 -2.76 31.46 1.57
N SER A 500 -3.96 31.49 2.15
CA SER A 500 -4.52 30.39 2.94
C SER A 500 -4.66 29.11 2.10
N LEU A 501 -5.31 29.18 0.93
CA LEU A 501 -5.45 28.04 0.02
C LEU A 501 -4.09 27.52 -0.45
N GLN A 502 -3.14 28.40 -0.78
CA GLN A 502 -1.81 28.00 -1.23
C GLN A 502 -1.03 27.25 -0.13
N THR A 503 -1.09 27.72 1.12
CA THR A 503 -0.45 27.06 2.27
C THR A 503 -1.09 25.70 2.54
N MET A 504 -2.42 25.61 2.63
CA MET A 504 -3.10 24.35 2.90
C MET A 504 -2.92 23.32 1.77
N TYR A 505 -2.84 23.76 0.51
CA TYR A 505 -2.51 22.90 -0.63
C TYR A 505 -1.07 22.35 -0.55
N ASN A 506 -0.10 23.20 -0.19
CA ASN A 506 1.30 22.78 -0.04
C ASN A 506 1.49 21.77 1.09
N ASN A 507 0.68 21.88 2.16
CA ASN A 507 0.72 20.98 3.31
C ASN A 507 0.11 19.58 3.02
N LEU A 508 -0.56 19.37 1.89
CA LEU A 508 -1.09 18.05 1.54
C LEU A 508 0.04 17.04 1.33
N GLN A 509 0.02 15.93 2.07
CA GLN A 509 0.94 14.81 1.91
C GLN A 509 0.18 13.56 1.45
N LEU A 510 0.54 13.05 0.28
CA LEU A 510 0.05 11.76 -0.22
C LEU A 510 0.70 10.63 0.59
N LYS A 511 -0.06 9.55 0.81
CA LYS A 511 0.48 8.28 1.26
C LYS A 511 1.45 7.70 0.21
N THR A 512 2.36 6.86 0.69
CA THR A 512 3.05 5.88 -0.15
C THR A 512 2.05 4.99 -0.87
N ALA A 513 2.46 4.39 -1.98
CA ALA A 513 1.80 3.20 -2.49
C ALA A 513 1.92 2.04 -1.47
N ASP A 514 1.06 1.04 -1.61
CA ASP A 514 1.16 -0.22 -0.87
C ASP A 514 2.24 -1.10 -1.52
N TYR A 515 3.29 -1.40 -0.76
CA TYR A 515 4.42 -2.25 -1.17
C TYR A 515 4.38 -3.63 -0.50
N THR A 516 3.33 -3.99 0.24
CA THR A 516 3.29 -5.23 1.04
C THR A 516 3.58 -6.45 0.18
N ARG A 517 2.84 -6.64 -0.92
CA ARG A 517 3.09 -7.74 -1.87
C ARG A 517 4.43 -7.65 -2.61
N VAL A 518 4.99 -6.45 -2.79
CA VAL A 518 6.34 -6.29 -3.37
C VAL A 518 7.41 -6.74 -2.39
N ASN A 519 7.25 -6.47 -1.09
CA ASN A 519 8.18 -6.95 -0.07
C ASN A 519 8.09 -8.48 0.08
N GLU A 520 6.88 -9.04 0.26
CA GLU A 520 6.66 -10.50 0.33
C GLU A 520 7.37 -11.27 -0.80
N LEU A 521 7.32 -10.73 -2.03
CA LEU A 521 7.96 -11.32 -3.20
C LEU A 521 9.46 -10.99 -3.31
N TYR A 522 9.92 -9.89 -2.72
CA TYR A 522 11.35 -9.60 -2.60
C TYR A 522 12.01 -10.61 -1.65
N ASP A 523 11.36 -10.94 -0.54
CA ASP A 523 11.85 -11.88 0.46
C ASP A 523 11.88 -13.32 -0.10
N GLN A 524 10.86 -13.71 -0.87
CA GLN A 524 10.85 -14.98 -1.64
C GLN A 524 11.94 -15.01 -2.73
N ALA A 525 12.18 -13.90 -3.41
CA ALA A 525 13.24 -13.78 -4.41
C ALA A 525 14.64 -13.92 -3.78
N ASP A 526 14.87 -13.28 -2.63
CA ASP A 526 16.15 -13.37 -1.92
C ASP A 526 16.40 -14.79 -1.38
N ALA A 527 15.39 -15.49 -0.85
CA ALA A 527 15.53 -16.90 -0.43
C ALA A 527 15.92 -17.85 -1.59
N ILE A 528 15.49 -17.56 -2.82
CA ILE A 528 15.92 -18.29 -4.03
C ILE A 528 17.37 -17.91 -4.41
N ILE A 529 17.77 -16.64 -4.24
CA ILE A 529 19.13 -16.16 -4.52
C ILE A 529 20.14 -16.69 -3.49
N GLU A 530 19.78 -16.84 -2.22
CA GLU A 530 20.64 -17.48 -1.21
C GLU A 530 21.00 -18.93 -1.57
N ASN A 531 20.15 -19.58 -2.37
CA ASN A 531 20.34 -20.94 -2.88
C ASN A 531 20.72 -20.96 -4.38
N GLU A 532 21.33 -19.89 -4.93
CA GLU A 532 21.47 -19.72 -6.39
C GLU A 532 22.24 -20.84 -7.13
N GLU A 533 23.09 -21.62 -6.44
CA GLU A 533 23.78 -22.78 -7.02
C GLU A 533 22.81 -23.93 -7.38
N ALA A 534 21.66 -24.03 -6.70
CA ALA A 534 20.63 -25.03 -6.98
C ALA A 534 19.72 -24.67 -8.17
N TYR A 535 19.85 -23.48 -8.76
CA TYR A 535 18.95 -22.96 -9.80
C TYR A 535 19.68 -22.60 -11.11
N PRO A 536 18.99 -22.57 -12.26
CA PRO A 536 19.56 -22.08 -13.51
C PRO A 536 20.01 -20.61 -13.41
N PRO A 537 21.27 -20.28 -13.75
CA PRO A 537 21.77 -18.89 -13.70
C PRO A 537 21.03 -17.90 -14.60
N SER A 538 20.26 -18.37 -15.59
CA SER A 538 19.37 -17.53 -16.40
C SER A 538 18.15 -17.02 -15.64
N ASP A 539 17.69 -17.78 -14.65
CA ASP A 539 16.44 -17.52 -13.94
C ASP A 539 16.72 -16.73 -12.66
N ILE A 540 17.85 -17.01 -12.00
CA ILE A 540 18.46 -16.11 -11.00
C ILE A 540 18.76 -14.72 -11.59
N ALA A 541 19.30 -14.65 -12.82
CA ALA A 541 19.52 -13.38 -13.49
C ALA A 541 18.21 -12.60 -13.77
N LEU A 542 17.11 -13.31 -14.04
CA LEU A 542 15.79 -12.71 -14.23
C LEU A 542 15.19 -12.20 -12.92
N ILE A 543 15.34 -12.93 -11.81
CA ILE A 543 14.93 -12.47 -10.48
C ILE A 543 15.66 -11.18 -10.14
N ARG A 544 16.98 -11.12 -10.36
CA ARG A 544 17.79 -9.91 -10.17
C ARG A 544 17.35 -8.76 -11.11
N GLU A 545 16.99 -9.04 -12.38
CA GLU A 545 16.40 -8.04 -13.30
C GLU A 545 15.08 -7.49 -12.74
N ALA A 546 14.19 -8.35 -12.21
CA ALA A 546 12.94 -7.95 -11.59
C ALA A 546 13.13 -7.14 -10.30
N GLN A 547 14.12 -7.50 -9.47
CA GLN A 547 14.52 -6.73 -8.28
C GLN A 547 15.09 -5.35 -8.64
N GLU A 548 15.93 -5.23 -9.67
CA GLU A 548 16.47 -3.94 -10.16
C GLU A 548 15.35 -2.99 -10.66
N MET A 549 14.21 -3.53 -11.09
CA MET A 549 13.04 -2.75 -11.49
C MET A 549 12.23 -2.20 -10.29
N VAL A 550 12.45 -2.69 -9.06
CA VAL A 550 11.72 -2.23 -7.86
C VAL A 550 12.20 -0.86 -7.40
N THR A 551 11.28 0.12 -7.33
CA THR A 551 11.54 1.45 -6.76
C THR A 551 10.65 1.69 -5.54
N LYS A 552 11.19 1.61 -4.32
CA LYS A 552 10.45 1.78 -3.04
C LYS A 552 10.21 3.26 -2.65
N SER A 553 9.65 4.08 -3.55
CA SER A 553 9.44 5.54 -3.27
C SER A 553 8.21 6.18 -3.92
N TYR A 554 7.29 5.41 -4.50
CA TYR A 554 6.11 5.97 -5.15
C TYR A 554 4.98 6.27 -4.16
N SER A 555 4.22 7.32 -4.46
CA SER A 555 2.95 7.61 -3.80
C SER A 555 1.82 6.78 -4.41
N ILE A 556 0.73 6.65 -3.66
CA ILE A 556 -0.49 5.89 -4.02
C ILE A 556 -1.08 6.22 -5.42
N LEU A 557 -0.73 7.39 -6.00
CA LEU A 557 -1.02 7.75 -7.40
C LEU A 557 -0.52 6.72 -8.43
N TYR A 558 0.56 6.01 -8.12
CA TYR A 558 1.23 5.05 -8.99
C TYR A 558 1.12 3.62 -8.45
N GLN A 559 0.04 3.29 -7.73
CA GLN A 559 -0.18 1.93 -7.23
C GLN A 559 -0.04 0.88 -8.34
N SER A 560 -0.61 1.15 -9.52
CA SER A 560 -0.48 0.31 -10.72
C SER A 560 0.97 0.05 -11.17
N ALA A 561 1.92 0.93 -10.88
CA ALA A 561 3.34 0.70 -11.16
C ALA A 561 4.01 -0.20 -10.11
N VAL A 562 3.51 -0.18 -8.87
CA VAL A 562 3.96 -1.05 -7.76
C VAL A 562 3.33 -2.44 -7.88
N ASP A 563 2.05 -2.51 -8.27
CA ASP A 563 1.39 -3.76 -8.65
C ASP A 563 2.12 -4.44 -9.82
N GLN A 564 2.63 -3.64 -10.78
CA GLN A 564 3.43 -4.14 -11.90
C GLN A 564 4.84 -4.63 -11.47
N MET A 565 5.45 -4.03 -10.43
CA MET A 565 6.68 -4.55 -9.82
C MET A 565 6.43 -5.92 -9.16
N ALA A 566 5.33 -6.07 -8.41
CA ALA A 566 4.94 -7.33 -7.81
C ALA A 566 4.71 -8.42 -8.87
N GLU A 567 3.99 -8.12 -9.95
CA GLU A 567 3.79 -9.07 -11.05
C GLU A 567 5.12 -9.47 -11.73
N ASN A 568 6.06 -8.53 -11.91
CA ASN A 568 7.37 -8.86 -12.48
C ASN A 568 8.20 -9.77 -11.55
N LEU A 569 8.19 -9.53 -10.23
CA LEU A 569 8.83 -10.43 -9.26
C LEU A 569 8.19 -11.82 -9.29
N GLN A 570 6.85 -11.89 -9.27
CA GLN A 570 6.10 -13.15 -9.35
C GLN A 570 6.46 -13.94 -10.62
N ILE A 571 6.49 -13.29 -11.79
CA ILE A 571 6.88 -13.92 -13.08
C ILE A 571 8.30 -14.49 -13.04
N ALA A 572 9.22 -13.88 -12.29
CA ALA A 572 10.58 -14.38 -12.15
C ALA A 572 10.67 -15.55 -11.15
N ILE A 573 9.91 -15.49 -10.05
CA ILE A 573 9.83 -16.53 -9.01
C ILE A 573 9.13 -17.78 -9.55
N ASP A 574 7.95 -17.66 -10.15
CA ASP A 574 7.15 -18.76 -10.74
C ASP A 574 7.91 -19.53 -11.83
N ARG A 575 8.95 -18.89 -12.41
CA ARG A 575 9.83 -19.46 -13.42
C ARG A 575 11.02 -20.22 -12.82
N ALA A 576 11.47 -19.88 -11.61
CA ALA A 576 12.67 -20.43 -11.02
C ALA A 576 12.42 -21.86 -10.52
N MET A 577 12.86 -22.84 -11.30
CA MET A 577 12.80 -24.25 -10.94
C MET A 577 14.23 -24.73 -10.57
N PRO A 578 14.43 -25.42 -9.44
CA PRO A 578 15.73 -25.95 -9.09
C PRO A 578 16.14 -27.07 -10.04
N TYR A 579 17.43 -27.38 -10.08
CA TYR A 579 17.96 -28.58 -10.71
C TYR A 579 17.45 -29.84 -10.00
N ALA A 580 17.41 -30.97 -10.71
CA ALA A 580 17.26 -32.29 -10.08
C ALA A 580 18.51 -32.61 -9.24
N ALA A 581 18.37 -33.42 -8.19
CA ALA A 581 19.51 -33.89 -7.40
C ALA A 581 20.49 -34.74 -8.22
N ASN A 582 21.72 -34.88 -7.74
CA ASN A 582 22.78 -35.68 -8.33
C ASN A 582 22.79 -37.09 -7.74
N TYR A 583 22.53 -38.10 -8.57
CA TYR A 583 22.47 -39.52 -8.18
C TYR A 583 23.66 -40.36 -8.72
N GLU A 584 24.70 -39.72 -9.28
CA GLU A 584 25.81 -40.43 -9.98
C GLU A 584 26.54 -41.45 -9.06
N ASP A 585 26.68 -41.15 -7.77
CA ASP A 585 27.31 -42.08 -6.81
C ASP A 585 26.39 -43.28 -6.51
N ILE A 586 25.07 -43.10 -6.39
CA ILE A 586 24.10 -44.20 -6.27
C ILE A 586 24.10 -45.07 -7.53
N TYR A 587 24.13 -44.46 -8.73
CA TYR A 587 24.26 -45.22 -9.99
C TYR A 587 25.58 -45.98 -10.07
N THR A 588 26.66 -45.43 -9.52
CA THR A 588 27.99 -46.06 -9.45
C THR A 588 28.02 -47.22 -8.46
N LEU A 589 27.36 -47.10 -7.30
CA LEU A 589 27.19 -48.17 -6.32
C LEU A 589 26.33 -49.31 -6.91
N LYS A 590 25.18 -48.98 -7.54
CA LYS A 590 24.30 -49.97 -8.18
C LYS A 590 25.03 -50.77 -9.26
N GLN A 591 25.84 -50.10 -10.10
CA GLN A 591 26.67 -50.77 -11.11
C GLN A 591 27.70 -51.73 -10.51
N GLN A 592 28.31 -51.39 -9.36
CA GLN A 592 29.24 -52.28 -8.67
C GLN A 592 28.50 -53.50 -8.09
N TYR A 593 27.37 -53.27 -7.42
CA TYR A 593 26.55 -54.31 -6.81
C TYR A 593 25.92 -55.29 -7.81
N ASP A 594 25.51 -54.81 -8.99
CA ASP A 594 24.99 -55.66 -10.08
C ASP A 594 26.09 -56.47 -10.77
N ALA A 595 27.36 -56.11 -10.61
CA ALA A 595 28.51 -56.87 -11.08
C ALA A 595 29.00 -57.94 -10.08
N MET A 596 28.43 -58.02 -8.88
CA MET A 596 28.80 -58.99 -7.84
C MET A 596 28.08 -60.33 -8.01
N ASP A 597 28.79 -61.42 -7.80
CA ASP A 597 28.20 -62.75 -7.64
C ASP A 597 27.58 -62.88 -6.24
N LYS A 598 26.30 -62.53 -6.14
CA LYS A 598 25.51 -62.50 -4.92
C LYS A 598 25.45 -63.88 -4.21
N SER A 599 25.66 -64.98 -4.94
CA SER A 599 25.64 -66.35 -4.37
C SER A 599 26.81 -66.66 -3.42
N LEU A 600 27.78 -65.75 -3.31
CA LEU A 600 28.97 -65.88 -2.48
C LEU A 600 28.87 -65.19 -1.12
N TYR A 601 27.72 -64.60 -0.77
CA TYR A 601 27.52 -63.76 0.43
C TYR A 601 26.30 -64.22 1.25
N GLU A 602 26.22 -63.81 2.52
CA GLU A 602 25.10 -64.15 3.40
C GLU A 602 23.79 -63.49 2.88
N PRO A 603 22.69 -64.26 2.66
CA PRO A 603 21.48 -63.75 2.01
C PRO A 603 20.85 -62.53 2.68
N ASP A 604 20.78 -62.54 4.02
CA ASP A 604 20.18 -61.46 4.81
C ASP A 604 20.91 -60.12 4.60
N LEU A 605 22.22 -60.16 4.31
CA LEU A 605 23.03 -58.96 4.03
C LEU A 605 22.90 -58.50 2.58
N ILE A 606 22.67 -59.40 1.64
CA ILE A 606 22.30 -59.07 0.26
C ILE A 606 20.94 -58.36 0.26
N ALA A 607 19.95 -58.92 0.96
CA ALA A 607 18.63 -58.30 1.12
C ALA A 607 18.69 -56.92 1.79
N ALA A 608 19.62 -56.70 2.73
CA ALA A 608 19.85 -55.38 3.33
C ALA A 608 20.37 -54.34 2.31
N VAL A 609 21.21 -54.73 1.34
CA VAL A 609 21.66 -53.85 0.25
C VAL A 609 20.52 -53.58 -0.74
N ASP A 610 19.73 -54.60 -1.09
CA ASP A 610 18.56 -54.42 -1.96
C ASP A 610 17.53 -53.45 -1.31
N ALA A 611 17.28 -53.60 -0.01
CA ALA A 611 16.41 -52.71 0.75
C ALA A 611 16.96 -51.28 0.89
N ALA A 612 18.28 -51.08 0.91
CA ALA A 612 18.89 -49.75 0.89
C ALA A 612 18.68 -49.05 -0.47
N PHE A 613 18.81 -49.77 -1.59
CA PHE A 613 18.50 -49.24 -2.92
C PHE A 613 17.00 -48.92 -3.09
N ALA A 614 16.10 -49.72 -2.50
CA ALA A 614 14.66 -49.52 -2.61
C ALA A 614 14.13 -48.23 -1.95
N LYS A 615 14.92 -47.58 -1.08
CA LYS A 615 14.57 -46.32 -0.41
C LYS A 615 14.79 -45.06 -1.26
N VAL A 616 15.46 -45.17 -2.41
CA VAL A 616 15.92 -44.02 -3.19
C VAL A 616 14.78 -43.41 -4.00
N ASP A 617 14.25 -42.27 -3.55
CA ASP A 617 13.37 -41.42 -4.34
C ASP A 617 14.20 -40.66 -5.38
N TYR A 618 13.90 -40.87 -6.67
CA TYR A 618 14.57 -40.23 -7.80
C TYR A 618 13.92 -38.91 -8.24
N THR A 619 12.87 -38.43 -7.54
CA THR A 619 12.17 -37.18 -7.87
C THR A 619 12.78 -35.93 -7.21
N LEU A 620 13.69 -36.10 -6.24
CA LEU A 620 14.21 -35.00 -5.43
C LEU A 620 15.04 -33.96 -6.20
N THR A 621 15.03 -32.75 -5.68
CA THR A 621 15.73 -31.58 -6.25
C THR A 621 17.10 -31.34 -5.59
N ALA A 622 17.94 -30.50 -6.21
CA ALA A 622 19.25 -30.13 -5.69
C ALA A 622 19.20 -29.41 -4.32
N LEU A 623 18.04 -28.90 -3.90
CA LEU A 623 17.81 -28.38 -2.54
C LEU A 623 17.77 -29.48 -1.46
N GLU A 624 17.67 -30.74 -1.87
CA GLU A 624 17.52 -31.91 -1.00
C GLU A 624 18.67 -32.91 -1.18
N GLN A 625 19.80 -32.46 -1.74
CA GLN A 625 20.97 -33.31 -2.04
C GLN A 625 21.45 -34.10 -0.82
N ASP A 626 21.37 -33.52 0.39
CA ASP A 626 21.70 -34.21 1.66
C ASP A 626 20.95 -35.54 1.86
N LYS A 627 19.72 -35.69 1.35
CA LYS A 627 18.96 -36.96 1.40
C LYS A 627 19.57 -38.00 0.44
N VAL A 628 19.95 -37.57 -0.75
CA VAL A 628 20.55 -38.43 -1.78
C VAL A 628 21.96 -38.87 -1.37
N ASP A 629 22.75 -37.96 -0.81
CA ASP A 629 24.06 -38.24 -0.24
C ASP A 629 23.95 -39.18 0.97
N ALA A 630 22.91 -39.04 1.81
CA ALA A 630 22.64 -39.97 2.90
C ALA A 630 22.28 -41.39 2.41
N TRP A 631 21.45 -41.52 1.38
CA TRP A 631 21.17 -42.84 0.77
C TRP A 631 22.42 -43.44 0.12
N ALA A 632 23.24 -42.64 -0.57
CA ALA A 632 24.51 -43.12 -1.11
C ALA A 632 25.43 -43.67 -0.01
N ALA A 633 25.49 -43.01 1.15
CA ALA A 633 26.24 -43.48 2.30
C ALA A 633 25.63 -44.75 2.96
N GLU A 634 24.30 -44.85 3.07
CA GLU A 634 23.62 -46.05 3.57
C GLU A 634 23.89 -47.27 2.67
N ILE A 635 23.80 -47.08 1.35
CA ILE A 635 24.10 -48.11 0.35
C ILE A 635 25.60 -48.49 0.40
N GLU A 636 26.51 -47.53 0.51
CA GLU A 636 27.94 -47.81 0.64
C GLU A 636 28.27 -48.60 1.93
N ASP A 637 27.67 -48.26 3.07
CA ASP A 637 27.89 -49.01 4.32
C ASP A 637 27.30 -50.43 4.24
N ALA A 638 26.07 -50.58 3.72
CA ALA A 638 25.45 -51.89 3.50
C ALA A 638 26.32 -52.78 2.58
N MET A 639 26.85 -52.23 1.48
CA MET A 639 27.76 -52.94 0.58
C MET A 639 29.11 -53.30 1.23
N ASN A 640 29.66 -52.43 2.08
CA ASN A 640 30.90 -52.70 2.81
C ASN A 640 30.74 -53.74 3.95
N ASN A 641 29.52 -53.89 4.48
CA ASN A 641 29.21 -54.87 5.54
C ASN A 641 28.93 -56.29 5.02
N LEU A 642 28.94 -56.54 3.70
CA LEU A 642 28.68 -57.85 3.10
C LEU A 642 29.68 -58.94 3.54
N VAL A 643 29.21 -59.91 4.31
CA VAL A 643 29.99 -61.08 4.76
C VAL A 643 29.99 -62.18 3.69
N PRO A 644 31.16 -62.66 3.22
CA PRO A 644 31.24 -63.74 2.25
C PRO A 644 31.08 -65.11 2.91
N LEU A 645 30.30 -65.99 2.27
CA LEU A 645 30.09 -67.37 2.71
C LEU A 645 31.39 -68.18 2.67
N THR A 646 31.51 -69.15 3.59
CA THR A 646 32.61 -70.13 3.63
C THR A 646 32.27 -71.41 2.87
N ALA A 647 33.28 -72.09 2.32
CA ALA A 647 33.12 -73.38 1.68
C ALA A 647 32.76 -74.47 2.70
N ASN A 648 31.83 -75.35 2.33
CA ASN A 648 31.40 -76.50 3.12
C ASN A 648 32.37 -77.68 2.92
N PHE A 649 32.98 -78.12 4.03
CA PHE A 649 33.93 -79.24 4.07
C PHE A 649 33.32 -80.55 4.60
N ASP A 650 32.05 -80.60 5.02
CA ASP A 650 31.48 -81.75 5.74
C ASP A 650 31.51 -83.04 4.93
N ALA A 651 31.29 -82.96 3.62
CA ALA A 651 31.42 -84.10 2.71
C ALA A 651 32.87 -84.61 2.64
N LEU A 652 33.84 -83.70 2.47
CA LEU A 652 35.28 -84.04 2.46
C LEU A 652 35.76 -84.59 3.81
N ILE A 653 35.30 -84.02 4.92
CA ILE A 653 35.58 -84.48 6.29
C ILE A 653 35.01 -85.89 6.51
N THR A 654 33.78 -86.15 6.04
CA THR A 654 33.13 -87.46 6.14
C THR A 654 33.88 -88.51 5.33
N THR A 655 34.17 -88.24 4.05
CA THR A 655 34.91 -89.14 3.15
C THR A 655 36.37 -89.33 3.60
N LEU A 656 36.99 -88.33 4.23
CA LEU A 656 38.28 -88.49 4.90
C LEU A 656 38.17 -89.34 6.18
N GLY A 657 37.07 -89.25 6.93
CA GLY A 657 36.74 -90.15 8.04
C GLY A 657 36.62 -91.60 7.58
N GLU A 658 35.90 -91.85 6.48
CA GLU A 658 35.84 -93.15 5.80
C GLU A 658 37.26 -93.64 5.43
N ALA A 659 38.05 -92.82 4.74
CA ALA A 659 39.42 -93.17 4.34
C ALA A 659 40.37 -93.44 5.52
N LYS A 660 40.20 -92.73 6.66
CA LYS A 660 40.96 -92.93 7.91
C LYS A 660 40.56 -94.21 8.64
N GLY A 661 39.31 -94.66 8.52
CA GLY A 661 38.82 -95.91 9.09
C GLY A 661 39.32 -97.17 8.36
N ILE A 662 39.87 -97.03 7.16
CA ILE A 662 40.39 -98.14 6.36
C ILE A 662 41.80 -98.51 6.82
N ASP A 663 41.99 -99.75 7.27
CA ASP A 663 43.33 -100.31 7.42
C ASP A 663 43.96 -100.56 6.03
N ARG A 664 44.69 -99.54 5.57
CA ARG A 664 45.42 -99.53 4.29
C ARG A 664 46.45 -100.66 4.17
N THR A 665 46.89 -101.29 5.26
CA THR A 665 47.79 -102.46 5.19
C THR A 665 47.09 -103.65 4.56
N LEU A 666 45.77 -103.77 4.75
CA LEU A 666 44.95 -104.87 4.21
C LEU A 666 44.75 -104.79 2.69
N TYR A 667 45.17 -103.73 2.01
CA TYR A 667 44.92 -103.51 0.58
C TYR A 667 46.22 -103.38 -0.21
N ILE A 668 46.33 -104.09 -1.35
CA ILE A 668 47.51 -104.13 -2.23
C ILE A 668 47.89 -102.71 -2.69
N ASN A 669 46.87 -101.95 -3.10
CA ASN A 669 46.95 -100.56 -3.55
C ASN A 669 46.55 -99.54 -2.45
N GLY A 670 46.48 -99.94 -1.18
CA GLY A 670 46.08 -99.06 -0.07
C GLY A 670 46.97 -97.83 0.14
N SER A 671 48.17 -97.81 -0.43
CA SER A 671 49.03 -96.63 -0.47
C SER A 671 48.52 -95.51 -1.38
N LEU A 672 47.63 -95.80 -2.34
CA LEU A 672 47.03 -94.79 -3.23
C LEU A 672 46.05 -93.86 -2.51
N LEU A 673 45.68 -94.17 -1.26
CA LEU A 673 44.95 -93.25 -0.39
C LEU A 673 45.85 -92.22 0.30
N LEU A 674 47.18 -92.39 0.33
CA LEU A 674 48.05 -91.48 1.09
C LEU A 674 48.00 -90.04 0.53
N ASP A 675 48.39 -89.85 -0.72
CA ASP A 675 48.47 -88.51 -1.33
C ASP A 675 47.11 -87.77 -1.33
N PRO A 676 45.96 -88.40 -1.64
CA PRO A 676 44.64 -87.75 -1.56
C PRO A 676 44.18 -87.48 -0.12
N MET A 677 44.53 -88.34 0.85
CA MET A 677 44.25 -88.06 2.27
C MET A 677 45.11 -86.91 2.79
N GLU A 678 46.39 -86.84 2.42
CA GLU A 678 47.29 -85.74 2.79
C GLU A 678 46.81 -84.41 2.18
N ALA A 679 46.33 -84.43 0.92
CA ALA A 679 45.72 -83.26 0.28
C ALA A 679 44.42 -82.82 0.99
N ALA A 680 43.55 -83.77 1.35
CA ALA A 680 42.33 -83.48 2.11
C ALA A 680 42.62 -82.96 3.53
N GLU A 681 43.57 -83.57 4.24
CA GLU A 681 44.03 -83.13 5.56
C GLU A 681 44.64 -81.73 5.50
N ALA A 682 45.46 -81.43 4.48
CA ALA A 682 46.06 -80.12 4.29
C ALA A 682 44.99 -79.06 3.97
N ALA A 683 44.00 -79.37 3.13
CA ALA A 683 42.90 -78.45 2.82
C ALA A 683 42.00 -78.17 4.04
N ILE A 684 41.65 -79.20 4.82
CA ILE A 684 40.88 -79.05 6.07
C ILE A 684 41.68 -78.27 7.13
N ALA A 685 42.99 -78.53 7.26
CA ALA A 685 43.83 -77.84 8.22
C ALA A 685 44.10 -76.38 7.84
N ASP A 686 44.25 -76.08 6.54
CA ASP A 686 44.32 -74.71 6.04
C ASP A 686 42.99 -73.98 6.23
N ASN A 687 41.85 -74.60 5.89
CA ASN A 687 40.52 -74.04 6.16
C ASN A 687 40.28 -73.74 7.65
N ALA A 688 40.79 -74.59 8.56
CA ALA A 688 40.69 -74.38 10.00
C ALA A 688 41.60 -73.24 10.53
N ALA A 689 42.56 -72.76 9.74
CA ALA A 689 43.44 -71.63 10.07
C ALA A 689 43.06 -70.36 9.29
N ASN A 690 42.59 -70.52 8.05
CA ASN A 690 42.21 -69.50 7.09
C ASN A 690 40.94 -70.01 6.37
N PRO A 691 39.72 -69.68 6.81
CA PRO A 691 38.49 -70.19 6.20
C PRO A 691 38.44 -69.94 4.69
N TRP A 692 38.25 -71.00 3.91
CA TRP A 692 38.09 -70.91 2.46
C TRP A 692 36.71 -70.34 2.16
N LEU A 693 36.63 -69.37 1.24
CA LEU A 693 35.36 -68.80 0.79
C LEU A 693 34.61 -69.77 -0.14
N ALA A 694 33.28 -69.64 -0.22
CA ALA A 694 32.41 -70.49 -1.04
C ALA A 694 32.79 -70.51 -2.54
N SER A 695 33.46 -69.47 -3.03
CA SER A 695 34.05 -69.43 -4.38
C SER A 695 35.07 -70.56 -4.65
N ARG A 696 35.62 -71.17 -3.59
CA ARG A 696 36.51 -72.34 -3.66
C ARG A 696 35.81 -73.68 -3.40
N GLN A 697 34.47 -73.73 -3.30
CA GLN A 697 33.72 -74.98 -3.08
C GLN A 697 34.08 -76.05 -4.12
N ASN A 698 34.21 -75.66 -5.39
CA ASN A 698 34.64 -76.54 -6.49
C ASN A 698 36.01 -77.24 -6.25
N GLU A 699 36.90 -76.65 -5.45
CA GLU A 699 38.16 -77.29 -5.05
C GLU A 699 37.94 -78.34 -3.95
N VAL A 700 37.04 -78.07 -3.01
CA VAL A 700 36.68 -78.97 -1.90
C VAL A 700 35.94 -80.20 -2.45
N ASP A 701 34.98 -79.99 -3.35
CA ASP A 701 34.22 -81.05 -4.02
C ASP A 701 35.14 -81.93 -4.89
N ALA A 702 36.10 -81.32 -5.60
CA ALA A 702 37.09 -82.06 -6.38
C ALA A 702 38.05 -82.90 -5.51
N LEU A 703 38.38 -82.43 -4.30
CA LEU A 703 39.13 -83.22 -3.32
C LEU A 703 38.30 -84.39 -2.76
N GLU A 704 37.00 -84.16 -2.48
CA GLU A 704 36.08 -85.20 -2.01
C GLU A 704 35.95 -86.30 -3.06
N GLN A 705 35.59 -85.94 -4.29
CA GLN A 705 35.43 -86.89 -5.39
C GLN A 705 36.72 -87.68 -5.63
N ASN A 706 37.88 -87.00 -5.62
CA ASN A 706 39.15 -87.68 -5.84
C ASN A 706 39.41 -88.74 -4.77
N LEU A 707 39.17 -88.41 -3.49
CA LEU A 707 39.33 -89.34 -2.38
C LEU A 707 38.32 -90.49 -2.44
N ARG A 708 37.04 -90.20 -2.75
CA ARG A 708 35.97 -91.20 -2.93
C ARG A 708 36.32 -92.24 -3.99
N GLU A 709 36.78 -91.79 -5.15
CA GLU A 709 37.26 -92.66 -6.23
C GLU A 709 38.44 -93.58 -5.82
N LYS A 710 39.25 -93.19 -4.83
CA LYS A 710 40.36 -94.04 -4.35
C LYS A 710 39.93 -95.02 -3.25
N ILE A 711 38.90 -94.70 -2.47
CA ILE A 711 38.24 -95.63 -1.54
C ILE A 711 37.58 -96.78 -2.33
N ASP A 712 36.75 -96.44 -3.32
CA ASP A 712 36.04 -97.43 -4.14
C ASP A 712 36.98 -98.29 -5.00
N GLY A 713 38.19 -97.80 -5.29
CA GLY A 713 39.21 -98.48 -6.08
C GLY A 713 40.09 -99.51 -5.34
N LEU A 714 39.83 -99.79 -4.06
CA LEU A 714 40.71 -100.61 -3.23
C LEU A 714 40.62 -102.14 -3.49
N ILE A 715 41.75 -102.83 -3.40
CA ILE A 715 41.90 -104.28 -3.66
C ILE A 715 42.62 -104.97 -2.49
N LEU A 716 41.96 -105.92 -1.82
CA LEU A 716 42.48 -106.63 -0.64
C LEU A 716 43.76 -107.46 -0.91
N ARG A 717 44.60 -107.62 0.12
CA ARG A 717 45.78 -108.51 0.13
C ARG A 717 45.41 -109.96 0.47
N SER A 718 46.25 -110.88 0.03
CA SER A 718 46.35 -112.25 0.55
C SER A 718 47.06 -112.29 1.91
N VAL A 719 46.71 -113.25 2.77
CA VAL A 719 47.40 -113.53 4.04
C VAL A 719 48.91 -113.70 3.92
N TYR A 720 49.64 -113.23 4.92
CA TYR A 720 51.10 -113.32 5.05
C TYR A 720 51.50 -114.33 6.14
N LYS A 721 51.77 -115.56 5.71
CA LYS A 721 52.06 -116.67 6.64
C LYS A 721 53.56 -116.87 6.95
N VAL A 722 54.42 -115.97 6.47
CA VAL A 722 55.89 -116.16 6.52
C VAL A 722 56.48 -115.83 7.90
N ASP A 723 55.94 -114.84 8.61
CA ASP A 723 56.43 -114.47 9.95
C ASP A 723 56.02 -115.50 11.00
N LEU A 724 54.81 -116.06 10.93
CA LEU A 724 54.44 -117.25 11.69
C LEU A 724 55.43 -118.38 11.39
N LYS A 725 55.74 -118.62 10.12
CA LYS A 725 56.79 -119.57 9.70
C LYS A 725 58.21 -119.17 10.17
N GLU A 726 58.51 -117.95 10.60
CA GLU A 726 59.83 -117.56 11.15
C GLU A 726 59.87 -117.55 12.69
N ALA A 727 58.78 -117.19 13.39
CA ALA A 727 58.69 -117.31 14.84
C ALA A 727 58.73 -118.77 15.31
N LEU A 728 58.21 -119.69 14.48
CA LEU A 728 58.42 -121.13 14.61
C LEU A 728 59.90 -121.57 14.50
N ASP A 729 60.81 -120.68 14.08
CA ASP A 729 62.23 -120.95 13.75
C ASP A 729 63.27 -120.08 14.54
N LYS A 730 62.90 -119.29 15.56
CA LYS A 730 63.74 -118.19 16.13
C LYS A 730 64.48 -118.49 17.46
N GLU A 731 65.61 -117.80 17.74
CA GLU A 731 66.51 -117.99 18.91
C GLU A 731 66.77 -116.70 19.75
N ILE A 732 67.19 -116.84 21.03
CA ILE A 732 67.30 -115.74 22.02
C ILE A 732 68.79 -115.38 22.34
N PRO A 733 69.20 -114.09 22.33
CA PRO A 733 70.59 -113.66 22.54
C PRO A 733 70.91 -113.09 23.93
N GLY A 734 72.19 -113.19 24.33
CA GLY A 734 72.76 -112.53 25.51
C GLY A 734 72.70 -113.35 26.81
N ILE A 735 73.34 -112.86 27.87
CA ILE A 735 73.18 -113.43 29.22
C ILE A 735 71.88 -112.86 29.78
N THR A 736 70.86 -113.71 29.94
CA THR A 736 69.46 -113.36 30.23
C THR A 736 69.21 -112.97 31.69
N GLU A 737 70.05 -112.08 32.24
CA GLU A 737 70.19 -111.81 33.68
C GLU A 737 70.13 -110.30 34.04
N TYR A 738 70.32 -109.40 33.06
CA TYR A 738 69.82 -108.01 33.16
C TYR A 738 68.37 -107.88 32.65
N TYR A 739 67.80 -109.00 32.22
CA TYR A 739 66.41 -109.21 31.79
C TYR A 739 65.83 -110.44 32.56
N ASN A 740 64.61 -110.92 32.27
CA ASN A 740 63.80 -111.71 33.22
C ASN A 740 63.41 -113.13 32.71
N GLN A 741 63.11 -114.09 33.62
CA GLN A 741 63.22 -115.55 33.40
C GLN A 741 61.91 -116.35 33.23
N ASP A 742 60.88 -116.21 34.09
CA ASP A 742 59.63 -117.03 33.97
C ASP A 742 58.93 -116.84 32.61
N ILE A 743 59.17 -115.67 32.04
CA ILE A 743 58.88 -115.20 30.68
C ILE A 743 59.26 -116.22 29.57
N LEU A 744 60.20 -117.14 29.81
CA LEU A 744 60.78 -118.04 28.81
C LEU A 744 59.99 -119.33 28.54
N ALA A 745 59.23 -119.87 29.49
CA ALA A 745 58.64 -121.21 29.35
C ALA A 745 57.35 -121.23 28.49
N GLU A 746 56.57 -120.15 28.58
CA GLU A 746 55.29 -119.99 27.88
C GLU A 746 55.47 -119.94 26.34
N TYR A 747 56.63 -119.46 25.89
CA TYR A 747 57.11 -119.40 24.51
C TYR A 747 56.89 -120.69 23.69
N GLN A 748 57.05 -121.86 24.32
CA GLN A 748 57.19 -123.13 23.60
C GLN A 748 55.89 -123.82 23.20
N ALA A 749 54.77 -123.55 23.87
CA ALA A 749 53.50 -124.25 23.58
C ALA A 749 52.83 -123.72 22.30
N LEU A 750 52.91 -122.40 22.09
CA LEU A 750 52.30 -121.65 20.99
C LEU A 750 52.86 -122.06 19.62
N VAL A 751 54.10 -122.54 19.60
CA VAL A 751 54.80 -123.10 18.43
C VAL A 751 54.04 -124.29 17.80
N ALA A 752 53.22 -125.03 18.55
CA ALA A 752 52.49 -126.17 17.99
C ALA A 752 51.26 -125.74 17.18
N GLU A 753 50.46 -124.82 17.73
CA GLU A 753 49.13 -124.45 17.23
C GLU A 753 49.20 -123.62 15.94
N GLY A 754 50.24 -122.78 15.81
CA GLY A 754 50.57 -122.05 14.57
C GLY A 754 50.90 -122.90 13.35
N THR A 755 51.12 -124.21 13.50
CA THR A 755 51.44 -125.09 12.36
C THR A 755 50.19 -125.45 11.53
N GLU A 756 49.00 -125.56 12.11
CA GLU A 756 47.79 -125.87 11.34
C GLU A 756 47.29 -124.64 10.55
N MET A 757 47.25 -123.47 11.21
CA MET A 757 46.80 -122.19 10.65
C MET A 757 47.56 -121.75 9.39
N TYR A 758 48.80 -122.21 9.22
CA TYR A 758 49.60 -122.01 8.01
C TYR A 758 48.95 -122.59 6.73
N ASN A 759 48.08 -123.61 6.83
CA ASN A 759 47.68 -124.43 5.67
C ASN A 759 46.28 -124.15 5.07
N ASP A 760 45.51 -123.17 5.57
CA ASP A 760 44.17 -122.85 5.04
C ASP A 760 44.22 -121.73 3.97
N ASP A 761 43.79 -122.03 2.75
CA ASP A 761 43.79 -121.11 1.59
C ASP A 761 42.52 -120.27 1.45
N THR A 762 41.54 -120.40 2.36
CA THR A 762 40.32 -119.57 2.38
C THR A 762 40.47 -118.28 3.19
N LEU A 763 41.55 -118.18 3.98
CA LEU A 763 41.84 -117.04 4.86
C LEU A 763 42.15 -115.77 4.06
N THR A 764 41.52 -114.67 4.47
CA THR A 764 41.81 -113.32 3.93
C THR A 764 42.73 -112.57 4.90
N ILE A 765 43.30 -111.43 4.49
CA ILE A 765 44.17 -110.64 5.37
C ILE A 765 43.50 -110.18 6.69
N PHE A 766 42.17 -110.23 6.82
CA PHE A 766 41.47 -110.03 8.11
C PHE A 766 41.78 -111.15 9.13
N ASN A 767 42.14 -112.36 8.68
CA ASN A 767 42.62 -113.46 9.51
C ASN A 767 44.11 -113.30 9.89
N GLN A 768 44.79 -112.24 9.45
CA GLN A 768 46.20 -112.01 9.76
C GLN A 768 46.42 -111.81 11.26
N ALA A 769 45.48 -111.20 11.99
CA ALA A 769 45.59 -111.02 13.43
C ALA A 769 45.63 -112.36 14.19
N GLU A 770 44.92 -113.39 13.72
CA GLU A 770 44.95 -114.74 14.32
C GLU A 770 46.31 -115.42 14.06
N ILE A 771 46.88 -115.19 12.86
CA ILE A 771 48.22 -115.65 12.44
C ILE A 771 49.33 -114.92 13.22
N ASP A 772 49.17 -113.62 13.45
CA ASP A 772 50.17 -112.77 14.09
C ASP A 772 50.08 -112.78 15.61
N GLU A 773 48.91 -112.96 16.22
CA GLU A 773 48.79 -113.23 17.67
C GLU A 773 49.50 -114.55 18.02
N MET A 774 49.32 -115.58 17.19
CA MET A 774 50.07 -116.84 17.28
C MET A 774 51.59 -116.66 17.06
N THR A 775 52.02 -115.58 16.41
CA THR A 775 53.42 -115.24 16.13
C THR A 775 54.06 -114.36 17.22
N GLU A 776 53.32 -113.39 17.76
CA GLU A 776 53.79 -112.45 18.78
C GLU A 776 53.57 -112.98 20.20
N ALA A 777 52.60 -113.87 20.45
CA ALA A 777 52.58 -114.63 21.70
C ALA A 777 53.86 -115.48 21.86
N ILE A 778 54.49 -115.90 20.74
CA ILE A 778 55.85 -116.45 20.73
C ILE A 778 56.87 -115.33 20.99
N LYS A 779 56.94 -114.27 20.15
CA LYS A 779 58.03 -113.26 20.21
C LYS A 779 58.01 -112.31 21.43
N ALA A 780 56.86 -111.82 21.90
CA ALA A 780 56.72 -110.48 22.46
C ALA A 780 56.91 -110.33 23.99
N LYS A 781 58.11 -109.97 24.45
CA LYS A 781 58.30 -109.51 25.85
C LYS A 781 59.28 -108.12 25.93
N TYR A 782 58.87 -106.65 25.91
CA TYR A 782 59.47 -105.06 25.62
C TYR A 782 59.23 -103.36 26.24
N GLU A 783 59.17 -101.97 25.63
CA GLU A 783 59.69 -100.34 25.89
C GLU A 783 59.04 -98.64 26.16
N GLU A 784 59.42 -97.25 25.71
CA GLU A 784 59.44 -95.58 26.26
C GLU A 784 58.82 -93.93 25.80
N LEU A 785 59.25 -92.49 26.08
CA LEU A 785 58.59 -90.89 26.18
C LEU A 785 59.15 -89.15 26.01
N MET A 786 58.52 -87.75 26.16
CA MET A 786 58.87 -86.06 25.86
C MET A 786 58.35 -84.41 26.52
N ALA A 787 58.44 -82.95 26.05
CA ALA A 787 58.31 -81.31 26.67
C ALA A 787 57.87 -79.62 26.09
N SER A 788 57.99 -78.18 26.63
CA SER A 788 57.34 -76.56 26.38
C SER A 788 57.85 -74.80 26.58
N TYR A 789 57.16 -73.43 26.58
CA TYR A 789 57.53 -71.70 26.42
C TYR A 789 57.06 -70.02 27.08
N ASP A 790 56.91 -68.57 26.54
CA ASP A 790 57.13 -66.83 26.94
C ASP A 790 56.19 -65.22 27.03
N ASP A 791 56.53 -63.70 27.04
CA ASP A 791 55.88 -62.09 27.49
C ASP A 791 55.97 -60.30 26.95
N SER A 792 55.46 -58.93 27.48
CA SER A 792 55.49 -57.19 27.06
C SER A 792 54.82 -55.55 27.69
N CYS A 793 54.89 -54.05 27.28
CA CYS A 793 54.34 -52.45 27.87
C CYS A 793 54.30 -50.67 27.30
N ARG A 794 53.83 -49.28 27.86
CA ARG A 794 53.62 -47.56 27.38
C ARG A 794 53.41 -45.89 28.18
N HIS A 795 53.12 -44.43 27.74
CA HIS A 795 53.05 -42.76 28.38
C HIS A 795 52.49 -41.06 27.84
N PRO A 796 52.30 -39.65 28.48
CA PRO A 796 51.66 -38.01 28.17
C PRO A 796 52.03 -36.22 28.53
N ILE A 797 51.27 -34.85 28.49
CA ILE A 797 51.52 -33.08 28.51
C ILE A 797 50.52 -31.58 29.03
N VAL A 798 50.31 -30.03 29.06
CA VAL A 798 50.59 -28.27 28.75
C VAL A 798 49.80 -26.67 29.33
N GLU A 799 50.13 -25.15 29.24
CA GLU A 799 49.66 -23.40 29.19
C GLU A 799 49.24 -21.89 30.18
N ASP A 800 48.90 -20.36 30.22
CA ASP A 800 48.46 -18.72 29.66
C ASP A 800 48.49 -16.96 30.35
N ALA A 801 47.89 -15.57 30.03
CA ALA A 801 48.04 -13.83 30.42
C ALA A 801 47.03 -12.23 30.42
N VAL A 802 47.28 -10.71 30.65
CA VAL A 802 46.40 -9.16 30.83
C VAL A 802 46.72 -7.33 30.73
N VAL A 803 45.96 -6.01 31.06
CA VAL A 803 45.94 -4.24 30.74
C VAL A 803 45.42 -2.67 31.61
N GLU A 804 45.34 -1.15 31.28
CA GLU A 804 45.02 0.44 32.03
C GLU A 804 44.66 2.18 31.51
N ASN A 805 44.25 3.52 32.17
CA ASN A 805 44.22 5.28 31.89
C ASN A 805 43.25 6.76 32.45
N ASN A 806 43.48 8.29 32.54
CA ASN A 806 42.60 9.83 32.60
C ASN A 806 42.85 11.55 33.24
N VAL A 807 42.20 12.94 33.03
CA VAL A 807 42.30 14.62 33.59
C VAL A 807 41.29 16.15 33.50
N ASP A 808 41.46 17.63 33.90
CA ASP A 808 40.54 19.11 34.06
C ASP A 808 40.85 20.92 34.17
N PRO A 809 39.98 22.19 34.28
CA PRO A 809 40.08 23.93 34.18
C PRO A 809 39.24 25.42 34.85
N ASP A 810 39.40 26.92 34.70
CA ASP A 810 38.65 28.43 35.06
C ASP A 810 39.08 30.02 34.60
N CYS A 811 38.52 31.25 35.06
CA CYS A 811 39.08 32.70 34.88
C CYS A 811 40.45 33.05 35.53
N VAL A 812 41.26 32.01 35.79
CA VAL A 812 42.73 32.03 35.87
C VAL A 812 43.42 30.72 35.42
N ASN A 813 42.70 29.67 34.99
CA ASN A 813 43.21 28.28 34.94
C ASN A 813 42.73 27.48 33.69
N ALA A 814 43.48 26.47 33.24
CA ALA A 814 43.07 25.57 32.14
C ALA A 814 43.77 24.19 32.20
N GLY A 815 43.13 23.15 31.64
CA GLY A 815 43.61 21.78 31.53
C GLY A 815 42.65 20.87 30.73
N SER A 816 43.00 19.60 30.53
CA SER A 816 42.52 18.80 29.39
C SER A 816 42.73 17.26 29.54
N TYR A 817 41.87 16.42 28.95
CA TYR A 817 41.81 14.94 29.08
C TYR A 817 41.85 14.18 27.73
N ASP A 818 42.09 12.85 27.73
CA ASP A 818 42.23 12.01 26.50
C ASP A 818 41.74 10.53 26.61
N LEU A 819 41.91 9.71 25.55
CA LEU A 819 41.34 8.35 25.35
C LEU A 819 42.27 7.36 24.57
N VAL A 820 42.54 6.12 25.03
CA VAL A 820 43.63 5.22 24.54
C VAL A 820 43.27 3.70 24.44
N VAL A 821 43.89 2.94 23.51
CA VAL A 821 43.85 1.45 23.35
C VAL A 821 45.27 0.82 23.48
N TYR A 822 45.43 -0.47 23.84
CA TYR A 822 46.73 -1.17 24.02
C TYR A 822 46.82 -2.62 23.47
N CYS A 823 48.04 -3.15 23.28
CA CYS A 823 48.36 -4.52 22.80
C CYS A 823 48.72 -5.53 23.93
N SER A 824 48.54 -6.85 23.73
CA SER A 824 48.55 -7.89 24.78
C SER A 824 49.89 -8.57 25.12
N GLU A 825 50.83 -8.76 24.19
CA GLU A 825 52.19 -9.24 24.55
C GLU A 825 53.12 -8.11 25.02
N CYS A 826 52.83 -6.85 24.67
CA CYS A 826 53.77 -5.74 24.84
C CYS A 826 53.23 -4.46 25.50
N GLY A 827 51.91 -4.27 25.64
CA GLY A 827 51.34 -3.10 26.34
C GLY A 827 51.64 -1.74 25.70
N GLU A 828 51.83 -1.67 24.38
CA GLU A 828 52.05 -0.43 23.61
C GLU A 828 50.72 0.30 23.31
N GLU A 829 50.72 1.64 23.33
CA GLU A 829 49.56 2.49 22.97
C GLU A 829 49.19 2.45 21.49
N VAL A 830 47.90 2.54 21.19
CA VAL A 830 47.33 2.44 19.84
C VAL A 830 46.60 3.73 19.38
N SER A 831 46.20 4.66 20.27
CA SER A 831 45.49 5.92 19.93
C SER A 831 45.46 6.97 21.08
N ARG A 832 45.26 8.30 20.83
CA ARG A 832 45.10 9.40 21.86
C ARG A 832 44.57 10.76 21.30
N GLU A 833 43.76 11.56 22.05
CA GLU A 833 43.05 12.80 21.58
C GLU A 833 42.49 13.77 22.71
N THR A 834 42.47 15.14 22.60
CA THR A 834 42.27 16.12 23.74
C THR A 834 41.32 17.40 23.56
N ILE A 835 40.82 18.08 24.64
CA ILE A 835 39.81 19.25 24.69
C ILE A 835 40.05 20.37 25.81
N VAL A 836 39.48 21.63 25.76
CA VAL A 836 39.71 22.85 26.67
C VAL A 836 38.48 23.85 26.88
N VAL A 837 38.44 24.79 27.90
CA VAL A 837 37.33 25.78 28.31
C VAL A 837 37.85 27.16 28.96
N ASP A 838 37.02 28.26 29.18
CA ASP A 838 37.37 29.77 29.28
C ASP A 838 36.89 30.74 30.48
N ALA A 839 36.98 32.13 30.37
CA ALA A 839 37.18 33.23 31.42
C ALA A 839 36.64 34.74 31.20
N LEU A 840 36.58 35.73 32.19
CA LEU A 840 36.22 37.23 32.12
C LEU A 840 36.58 38.27 33.32
N GLY A 841 36.82 39.63 33.13
CA GLY A 841 36.63 40.77 34.17
C GLY A 841 37.55 42.10 34.24
N HIS A 842 37.13 43.29 34.84
CA HIS A 842 37.85 44.56 35.38
C HIS A 842 36.90 45.61 36.17
N THR A 843 36.80 47.00 36.32
CA THR A 843 37.38 48.40 35.97
C THR A 843 36.59 49.60 36.69
N GLU A 844 37.01 50.93 36.79
CA GLU A 844 36.47 52.09 37.66
C GLU A 844 36.03 53.54 37.05
N GLY A 845 35.42 54.56 37.78
CA GLY A 845 35.02 55.98 37.31
C GLY A 845 34.28 57.08 38.24
N GLU A 846 34.28 58.45 37.97
CA GLU A 846 34.39 59.74 38.83
C GLU A 846 33.22 60.83 39.16
N ALA A 847 33.50 62.03 39.80
CA ALA A 847 32.74 62.76 40.92
C ALA A 847 31.90 64.15 40.89
N VAL A 848 31.39 64.61 42.09
CA VAL A 848 30.18 65.41 42.63
C VAL A 848 29.76 66.88 42.15
N LYS A 849 29.06 67.75 42.97
CA LYS A 849 27.82 68.62 42.69
C LYS A 849 27.86 70.18 42.84
N GLU A 850 27.26 71.00 41.93
CA GLU A 850 27.53 72.48 41.76
C GLU A 850 26.39 73.44 41.21
N ASN A 851 26.23 74.70 41.70
CA ASN A 851 25.17 75.79 41.53
C ASN A 851 25.13 76.67 40.21
N GLU A 852 24.14 77.52 39.75
CA GLU A 852 22.71 77.94 40.02
C GLU A 852 22.18 79.01 38.96
N VAL A 853 20.89 79.01 38.46
CA VAL A 853 20.22 80.08 37.60
C VAL A 853 18.66 80.16 37.78
N ALA A 854 17.93 81.21 37.30
CA ALA A 854 16.46 81.43 37.43
C ALA A 854 15.68 81.98 36.18
N ALA A 855 14.34 81.84 36.15
CA ALA A 855 13.48 81.76 34.95
C ALA A 855 12.50 82.94 34.61
N THR A 856 11.95 82.98 33.38
CA THR A 856 10.95 83.95 32.83
C THR A 856 9.90 83.26 31.93
N ALA A 857 8.95 83.96 31.29
CA ALA A 857 7.85 83.35 30.52
C ALA A 857 8.26 82.37 29.39
N THR A 858 9.47 82.48 28.84
CA THR A 858 10.02 81.55 27.84
C THR A 858 11.53 81.29 28.05
N THR A 859 11.99 81.11 29.31
CA THR A 859 13.42 80.82 29.63
C THR A 859 13.61 80.30 31.07
N ASP A 860 14.60 79.43 31.32
CA ASP A 860 14.77 78.62 32.57
C ASP A 860 16.14 78.83 33.30
N GLY A 861 16.50 78.01 34.30
CA GLY A 861 17.84 78.00 34.98
C GLY A 861 18.18 76.76 35.88
N SER A 862 19.45 76.46 36.23
CA SER A 862 19.89 75.09 36.68
C SER A 862 21.21 74.92 37.53
N TYR A 863 21.50 73.68 38.03
CA TYR A 863 22.68 73.18 38.80
C TYR A 863 22.95 71.60 38.78
N ASP A 864 23.98 71.01 39.46
CA ASP A 864 24.66 69.67 39.18
C ASP A 864 24.49 68.42 40.17
N THR A 865 25.51 67.54 40.49
CA THR A 865 25.57 66.05 40.19
C THR A 865 26.02 64.81 41.19
N VAL A 866 25.72 63.45 40.98
CA VAL A 866 26.18 62.08 41.58
C VAL A 866 26.24 60.77 40.60
N VAL A 867 27.08 59.64 40.70
CA VAL A 867 27.35 58.46 39.71
C VAL A 867 28.50 57.33 40.01
N TYR A 868 28.91 56.38 39.10
CA TYR A 868 29.61 55.05 39.42
C TYR A 868 30.77 54.46 38.50
N CYS A 869 31.31 53.27 38.87
CA CYS A 869 32.47 52.44 38.40
C CYS A 869 32.25 51.51 37.18
N THR A 870 33.30 51.20 36.39
CA THR A 870 33.17 50.89 34.95
C THR A 870 33.16 49.43 34.47
N VAL A 871 33.46 48.40 35.29
CA VAL A 871 33.06 47.00 34.97
C VAL A 871 32.47 46.22 36.18
N CYS A 872 32.56 46.71 37.43
CA CYS A 872 31.90 46.06 38.58
C CYS A 872 31.03 46.94 39.51
N GLY A 873 30.97 48.27 39.33
CA GLY A 873 29.85 49.09 39.83
C GLY A 873 29.96 49.81 41.20
N GLU A 874 31.13 49.87 41.87
CA GLU A 874 31.44 50.82 42.98
C GLU A 874 31.06 52.32 42.69
N GLU A 875 30.79 53.19 43.67
CA GLU A 875 30.55 54.66 43.40
C GLU A 875 31.85 55.45 43.21
N ILE A 876 31.92 56.36 42.22
CA ILE A 876 32.83 57.53 42.30
C ILE A 876 32.32 58.93 41.77
N SER A 877 31.08 59.16 41.20
CA SER A 877 30.07 60.27 41.48
C SER A 877 29.49 61.53 40.62
N ARG A 878 28.80 61.55 39.41
CA ARG A 878 27.99 62.76 38.81
C ARG A 878 26.77 62.60 37.72
N GLU A 879 25.48 63.14 37.55
CA GLU A 879 24.21 63.82 38.19
C GLU A 879 23.49 65.08 37.49
N THR A 880 22.55 65.89 38.11
CA THR A 880 21.84 67.20 37.63
C THR A 880 20.68 67.86 38.52
N THR A 881 20.18 69.13 38.26
CA THR A 881 18.96 69.89 38.81
C THR A 881 18.50 71.18 38.01
N VAL A 882 17.19 71.52 37.82
CA VAL A 882 16.66 72.70 36.98
C VAL A 882 15.40 73.44 37.57
N VAL A 883 15.09 74.69 37.14
CA VAL A 883 13.97 75.59 37.54
C VAL A 883 13.26 76.26 36.31
N PRO A 884 11.91 76.16 36.10
CA PRO A 884 11.26 76.51 34.82
C PRO A 884 10.47 77.85 34.71
N ALA A 885 10.03 78.14 33.47
CA ALA A 885 9.33 79.33 32.96
C ALA A 885 7.91 79.71 33.50
N LEU A 886 7.45 80.93 33.18
CA LEU A 886 6.20 81.56 33.72
C LEU A 886 4.87 81.37 32.94
N GLY A 887 4.87 80.77 31.74
CA GLY A 887 3.64 80.24 31.08
C GLY A 887 2.77 81.21 30.24
N HIS A 888 1.70 80.64 29.64
CA HIS A 888 0.82 81.23 28.60
C HIS A 888 -0.69 81.01 28.88
N THR A 889 -1.60 81.47 27.99
CA THR A 889 -3.08 81.43 28.20
C THR A 889 -3.85 80.60 27.13
N PRO A 890 -4.46 79.46 27.48
CA PRO A 890 -5.04 78.50 26.52
C PRO A 890 -6.34 78.95 25.83
N ALA A 891 -6.58 78.37 24.64
CA ALA A 891 -7.89 78.28 23.98
C ALA A 891 -8.60 76.96 24.36
N GLU A 892 -9.71 76.62 23.70
CA GLU A 892 -10.19 75.23 23.67
C GLU A 892 -9.29 74.39 22.75
N ALA A 893 -9.18 73.09 23.04
CA ALA A 893 -8.31 72.17 22.31
C ALA A 893 -8.88 71.77 20.94
N VAL A 894 -7.99 71.52 19.98
CA VAL A 894 -8.31 70.92 18.68
C VAL A 894 -7.49 69.65 18.47
N GLU A 895 -8.04 68.71 17.70
CA GLU A 895 -7.41 67.42 17.39
C GLU A 895 -6.64 67.52 16.06
N GLU A 896 -5.36 67.19 16.08
CA GLU A 896 -4.47 67.17 14.91
C GLU A 896 -3.63 65.87 14.87
N ASN A 897 -3.03 65.57 13.70
CA ASN A 897 -2.01 64.53 13.51
C ASN A 897 -2.36 63.10 13.98
N ARG A 898 -3.64 62.69 13.93
CA ARG A 898 -4.08 61.36 14.37
C ARG A 898 -3.44 60.21 13.55
N VAL A 899 -2.89 59.24 14.27
CA VAL A 899 -2.31 57.96 13.84
C VAL A 899 -3.00 56.85 14.64
N GLU A 900 -3.55 55.84 13.96
CA GLU A 900 -4.22 54.71 14.63
C GLU A 900 -3.20 53.81 15.36
N ALA A 901 -3.65 53.16 16.44
CA ALA A 901 -2.85 52.18 17.15
C ALA A 901 -2.74 50.85 16.38
N THR A 902 -1.62 50.15 16.57
CA THR A 902 -1.41 48.78 16.10
C THR A 902 -1.40 47.82 17.29
N CYS A 903 -1.07 46.54 17.10
CA CYS A 903 -0.96 45.58 18.21
C CYS A 903 0.27 45.78 19.10
N THR A 904 1.33 46.40 18.58
CA THR A 904 2.65 46.52 19.23
C THR A 904 3.15 47.95 19.35
N GLU A 905 2.75 48.84 18.44
CA GLU A 905 3.05 50.28 18.48
C GLU A 905 1.80 51.05 18.88
N ASP A 906 1.92 51.89 19.92
CA ASP A 906 0.88 52.81 20.38
C ASP A 906 0.47 53.77 19.25
N GLY A 907 -0.83 53.99 19.12
CA GLY A 907 -1.36 55.07 18.29
C GLY A 907 -1.18 56.41 18.99
N SER A 908 -1.39 57.50 18.26
CA SER A 908 -1.33 58.83 18.88
C SER A 908 -2.16 59.86 18.15
N TYR A 909 -2.64 60.88 18.87
CA TYR A 909 -3.16 62.10 18.28
C TYR A 909 -2.79 63.30 19.13
N ASP A 910 -2.58 64.44 18.49
CA ASP A 910 -2.23 65.67 19.18
C ASP A 910 -3.48 66.46 19.57
N MET A 911 -3.74 66.57 20.87
CA MET A 911 -4.61 67.62 21.40
C MET A 911 -3.82 68.91 21.48
N VAL A 912 -3.99 69.79 20.49
CA VAL A 912 -3.26 71.04 20.37
C VAL A 912 -4.08 72.20 20.93
N ILE A 913 -3.46 72.98 21.82
CA ILE A 913 -4.05 74.17 22.44
C ILE A 913 -3.20 75.40 22.09
N TYR A 914 -3.81 76.36 21.40
CA TYR A 914 -3.14 77.59 20.95
C TYR A 914 -3.39 78.79 21.87
N CYS A 915 -2.49 79.77 21.83
CA CYS A 915 -2.56 81.01 22.63
C CYS A 915 -3.65 81.92 22.07
N THR A 916 -4.69 82.19 22.87
CA THR A 916 -5.61 83.31 22.62
C THR A 916 -4.93 84.69 22.76
N CYS A 917 -3.65 84.67 23.13
CA CYS A 917 -2.84 85.74 23.70
C CYS A 917 -1.67 86.20 22.81
N CYS A 918 -1.38 85.52 21.71
CA CYS A 918 -0.27 85.85 20.80
C CYS A 918 -0.73 85.82 19.33
N THR A 919 -0.10 86.64 18.50
CA THR A 919 -0.39 86.71 17.04
C THR A 919 0.92 86.84 16.25
N PRO A 920 1.24 85.90 15.32
CA PRO A 920 0.50 84.66 15.03
C PRO A 920 0.33 83.78 16.26
N ALA A 921 -0.69 82.93 16.25
CA ALA A 921 -1.03 82.09 17.40
C ALA A 921 0.16 81.18 17.74
N VAL A 922 0.56 81.19 19.02
CA VAL A 922 1.64 80.35 19.54
C VAL A 922 1.00 79.08 20.10
N GLU A 923 1.52 77.91 19.74
CA GLU A 923 1.15 76.63 20.33
C GLU A 923 1.59 76.60 21.80
N LEU A 924 0.69 76.26 22.73
CA LEU A 924 0.94 76.35 24.18
C LEU A 924 1.09 75.01 24.86
N SER A 925 0.29 74.04 24.43
CA SER A 925 0.45 72.66 24.79
C SER A 925 -0.04 71.80 23.63
N ARG A 926 0.81 70.86 23.24
CA ARG A 926 0.46 69.68 22.47
C ARG A 926 0.47 68.54 23.45
N GLU A 927 -0.70 68.01 23.77
CA GLU A 927 -0.82 66.78 24.52
C GLU A 927 -1.01 65.66 23.49
N THR A 928 0.09 65.00 23.14
CA THR A 928 0.04 63.79 22.29
C THR A 928 -0.58 62.69 23.13
N ILE A 929 -1.88 62.48 22.96
CA ILE A 929 -2.63 61.42 23.62
C ILE A 929 -2.21 60.11 22.95
N THR A 930 -1.54 59.24 23.70
CA THR A 930 -1.31 57.87 23.27
C THR A 930 -2.65 57.14 23.25
N ILE A 931 -2.95 56.51 22.12
CA ILE A 931 -3.92 55.44 22.04
C ILE A 931 -3.11 54.19 22.34
N ASP A 932 -3.19 53.67 23.57
CA ASP A 932 -2.50 52.45 23.97
C ASP A 932 -2.63 51.39 22.87
N ALA A 933 -1.52 50.70 22.55
CA ALA A 933 -1.50 49.64 21.56
C ALA A 933 -2.68 48.69 21.79
N LEU A 934 -3.31 48.23 20.71
CA LEU A 934 -4.53 47.41 20.74
C LEU A 934 -4.36 46.08 21.50
N GLY A 935 -3.12 45.77 21.86
CA GLY A 935 -2.68 44.50 22.39
C GLY A 935 -2.68 43.44 21.30
N HIS A 936 -2.20 42.27 21.69
CA HIS A 936 -2.44 41.07 20.92
C HIS A 936 -3.76 40.45 21.36
N THR A 937 -4.55 39.97 20.39
CA THR A 937 -5.79 39.23 20.64
C THR A 937 -5.57 37.80 20.18
N ASP A 938 -5.60 36.86 21.11
CA ASP A 938 -5.42 35.43 20.87
C ASP A 938 -6.30 34.95 19.71
N GLY A 939 -5.68 34.38 18.67
CA GLY A 939 -6.37 33.55 17.70
C GLY A 939 -6.70 32.18 18.26
N GLU A 940 -7.36 31.33 17.46
CA GLU A 940 -7.41 29.91 17.80
C GLU A 940 -6.00 29.31 17.70
N ALA A 941 -5.61 28.48 18.66
CA ALA A 941 -4.31 27.83 18.68
C ALA A 941 -4.14 26.93 17.46
N VAL A 942 -3.05 27.12 16.71
CA VAL A 942 -2.68 26.26 15.58
C VAL A 942 -1.61 25.26 16.02
N ILE A 943 -1.55 24.12 15.33
CA ILE A 943 -0.56 23.08 15.57
C ILE A 943 0.58 23.28 14.58
N GLU A 944 1.80 23.41 15.09
CA GLU A 944 3.05 23.52 14.31
C GLU A 944 4.09 22.51 14.80
N ASN A 945 5.14 22.30 13.99
CA ASN A 945 6.27 21.42 14.31
C ASN A 945 5.86 20.01 14.77
N GLU A 946 4.75 19.50 14.22
CA GLU A 946 4.20 18.16 14.50
C GLU A 946 5.18 17.07 14.04
N VAL A 947 5.98 16.60 15.00
CA VAL A 947 6.67 15.30 14.94
C VAL A 947 5.68 14.27 15.48
N ALA A 948 5.19 13.41 14.60
CA ALA A 948 4.31 12.32 15.02
C ALA A 948 5.05 11.37 15.97
N ALA A 949 4.39 10.93 17.03
CA ALA A 949 4.89 9.86 17.90
C ALA A 949 5.00 8.56 17.08
N ASP A 950 6.10 7.81 17.29
CA ASP A 950 6.23 6.45 16.79
C ASP A 950 6.07 5.44 17.94
N CYS A 951 6.53 4.20 17.78
CA CYS A 951 6.35 3.16 18.80
C CYS A 951 7.33 3.29 19.98
N VAL A 952 8.45 4.00 19.78
CA VAL A 952 9.61 4.07 20.68
C VAL A 952 9.95 5.52 21.03
N ASN A 953 9.82 6.45 20.08
CA ASN A 953 10.09 7.87 20.28
C ASN A 953 8.80 8.66 20.54
N ASP A 954 8.84 9.51 21.56
CA ASP A 954 7.79 10.48 21.82
C ASP A 954 7.63 11.45 20.64
N GLY A 955 6.38 11.73 20.28
CA GLY A 955 6.03 12.81 19.39
C GLY A 955 6.09 14.15 20.10
N SER A 956 6.08 15.23 19.32
CA SER A 956 5.97 16.59 19.83
C SER A 956 5.22 17.45 18.85
N TYR A 957 4.34 18.31 19.34
CA TYR A 957 3.79 19.40 18.54
C TYR A 957 3.72 20.69 19.35
N ASP A 958 4.05 21.80 18.70
CA ASP A 958 3.84 23.12 19.28
C ASP A 958 2.38 23.52 19.10
N THR A 959 1.69 23.84 20.18
CA THR A 959 0.51 24.70 20.09
C THR A 959 0.97 26.14 20.08
N VAL A 960 0.76 26.81 18.94
CA VAL A 960 1.16 28.20 18.71
C VAL A 960 -0.08 29.06 18.63
N VAL A 961 -0.18 30.05 19.52
CA VAL A 961 -1.23 31.07 19.49
C VAL A 961 -0.64 32.30 18.82
N TYR A 962 -1.16 32.66 17.66
CA TYR A 962 -0.84 33.90 16.96
C TYR A 962 -1.86 34.99 17.26
N CYS A 963 -1.44 36.25 17.19
CA CYS A 963 -2.36 37.38 17.21
C CYS A 963 -3.29 37.34 16.00
N SER A 964 -4.59 37.21 16.24
CA SER A 964 -5.66 37.25 15.22
C SER A 964 -5.71 38.56 14.41
N VAL A 965 -5.01 39.61 14.86
CA VAL A 965 -5.01 40.95 14.23
C VAL A 965 -3.70 41.26 13.48
N CYS A 966 -2.54 40.74 13.94
CA CYS A 966 -1.23 41.07 13.33
C CYS A 966 -0.34 39.87 12.96
N GLY A 967 -0.67 38.65 13.38
CA GLY A 967 0.10 37.43 13.08
C GLY A 967 1.39 37.23 13.87
N GLU A 968 1.64 38.04 14.92
CA GLU A 968 2.78 37.84 15.84
C GLU A 968 2.53 36.61 16.74
N GLU A 969 3.58 35.85 17.08
CA GLU A 969 3.52 34.70 18.00
C GLU A 969 3.39 35.16 19.45
N LEU A 970 2.37 34.67 20.17
CA LEU A 970 2.03 35.12 21.54
C LEU A 970 2.42 34.11 22.60
N SER A 971 2.18 32.84 22.31
CA SER A 971 2.56 31.73 23.17
C SER A 971 2.80 30.48 22.33
N ARG A 972 3.87 29.77 22.67
CA ARG A 972 4.19 28.43 22.18
C ARG A 972 4.23 27.50 23.38
N GLU A 973 3.37 26.49 23.38
CA GLU A 973 3.43 25.38 24.32
C GLU A 973 3.72 24.11 23.55
N SER A 974 4.97 23.62 23.69
CA SER A 974 5.44 22.36 23.09
C SER A 974 4.84 21.19 23.87
N ILE A 975 3.84 20.54 23.29
CA ILE A 975 3.16 19.40 23.87
C ILE A 975 3.86 18.13 23.41
N THR A 976 4.45 17.40 24.37
CA THR A 976 4.94 16.04 24.15
C THR A 976 3.76 15.09 24.01
N VAL A 977 3.79 14.25 22.98
CA VAL A 977 2.88 13.11 22.80
C VAL A 977 3.69 11.88 23.15
N GLU A 978 3.40 11.27 24.30
CA GLU A 978 4.01 9.99 24.71
C GLU A 978 4.01 9.02 23.51
N ALA A 979 5.11 8.28 23.32
CA ALA A 979 5.22 7.26 22.27
C ALA A 979 3.96 6.40 22.20
N LEU A 980 3.52 6.04 21.00
CA LEU A 980 2.27 5.30 20.76
C LEU A 980 2.23 3.94 21.48
N GLY A 981 3.41 3.46 21.88
CA GLY A 981 3.65 2.12 22.37
C GLY A 981 3.59 1.11 21.23
N HIS A 982 4.11 -0.08 21.50
CA HIS A 982 3.95 -1.17 20.56
C HIS A 982 2.51 -1.70 20.62
N THR A 983 1.85 -1.74 19.46
CA THR A 983 0.54 -2.38 19.31
C THR A 983 0.75 -3.81 18.85
N GLU A 984 0.33 -4.79 19.65
CA GLU A 984 0.40 -6.21 19.30
C GLU A 984 -0.33 -6.47 17.96
N ALA A 985 0.38 -7.12 17.02
CA ALA A 985 -0.23 -7.69 15.82
C ALA A 985 -0.96 -9.00 16.15
N GLU A 986 -1.66 -9.57 15.15
CA GLU A 986 -1.95 -11.01 15.19
C GLU A 986 -0.61 -11.76 15.25
N ALA A 987 -0.51 -12.80 16.09
CA ALA A 987 0.72 -13.58 16.22
C ALA A 987 1.01 -14.33 14.91
N VAL A 988 2.29 -14.36 14.51
CA VAL A 988 2.77 -15.12 13.36
C VAL A 988 3.52 -16.37 13.82
N GLU A 989 3.44 -17.44 13.03
CA GLU A 989 4.16 -18.69 13.31
C GLU A 989 5.54 -18.66 12.64
N GLU A 990 6.61 -18.66 13.43
CA GLU A 990 8.00 -18.77 12.98
C GLU A 990 8.61 -20.11 13.41
N ASN A 991 9.76 -20.46 12.83
CA ASN A 991 10.58 -21.61 13.23
C ASN A 991 9.80 -22.94 13.32
N ARG A 992 8.77 -23.10 12.48
CA ARG A 992 7.79 -24.19 12.57
C ARG A 992 8.39 -25.52 12.13
N VAL A 993 8.58 -26.41 13.11
CA VAL A 993 8.93 -27.82 12.97
C VAL A 993 7.66 -28.64 13.06
N GLU A 994 7.37 -29.44 12.04
CA GLU A 994 6.18 -30.29 12.00
C GLU A 994 6.19 -31.38 13.08
N ALA A 995 5.01 -31.72 13.60
CA ALA A 995 4.85 -32.89 14.47
C ALA A 995 4.81 -34.17 13.63
N THR A 996 5.45 -35.23 14.13
CA THR A 996 5.39 -36.56 13.53
C THR A 996 4.64 -37.53 14.45
N TYR A 997 4.56 -38.80 14.07
CA TYR A 997 4.07 -39.88 14.94
C TYR A 997 5.07 -40.26 16.04
N GLU A 998 6.32 -39.79 15.97
CA GLU A 998 7.43 -40.18 16.88
C GLU A 998 8.04 -38.99 17.64
N ALA A 999 7.84 -37.76 17.16
CA ALA A 999 8.34 -36.52 17.76
C ALA A 999 7.23 -35.45 17.81
N ALA A 1000 7.18 -34.72 18.93
CA ALA A 1000 6.37 -33.51 19.01
C ALA A 1000 7.00 -32.42 18.11
N GLY A 1001 6.17 -31.67 17.41
CA GLY A 1001 6.60 -30.50 16.64
C GLY A 1001 6.70 -29.27 17.54
N SER A 1002 7.10 -28.14 16.97
CA SER A 1002 7.11 -26.85 17.68
C SER A 1002 7.09 -25.68 16.72
N TYR A 1003 6.51 -24.56 17.12
CA TYR A 1003 6.65 -23.28 16.41
C TYR A 1003 6.82 -22.15 17.42
N ASP A 1004 7.50 -21.09 17.02
CA ASP A 1004 7.49 -19.84 17.79
C ASP A 1004 6.25 -19.04 17.42
N SER A 1005 5.38 -18.79 18.40
CA SER A 1005 4.30 -17.80 18.30
C SER A 1005 4.90 -16.43 18.57
N VAL A 1006 5.17 -15.66 17.52
CA VAL A 1006 5.84 -14.35 17.61
C VAL A 1006 4.84 -13.23 17.42
N VAL A 1007 4.81 -12.30 18.37
CA VAL A 1007 3.98 -11.10 18.31
C VAL A 1007 4.87 -9.91 17.98
N TYR A 1008 4.73 -9.40 16.77
CA TYR A 1008 5.39 -8.17 16.34
C TYR A 1008 4.53 -6.94 16.63
N CYS A 1009 5.15 -5.77 16.67
CA CYS A 1009 4.43 -4.50 16.64
C CYS A 1009 3.79 -4.28 15.25
N ALA A 1010 2.46 -4.22 15.20
CA ALA A 1010 1.65 -3.95 14.00
C ALA A 1010 1.93 -2.59 13.32
N VAL A 1011 2.78 -1.75 13.93
CA VAL A 1011 3.10 -0.39 13.47
C VAL A 1011 4.59 -0.21 13.13
N CYS A 1012 5.51 -1.03 13.69
CA CYS A 1012 6.96 -0.88 13.46
C CYS A 1012 7.77 -2.18 13.27
N GLY A 1013 7.18 -3.37 13.42
CA GLY A 1013 7.88 -4.64 13.23
C GLY A 1013 8.85 -5.07 14.33
N GLU A 1014 8.88 -4.37 15.48
CA GLU A 1014 9.69 -4.80 16.65
C GLU A 1014 9.08 -6.07 17.29
N GLU A 1015 9.91 -7.04 17.69
CA GLU A 1015 9.48 -8.25 18.40
C GLU A 1015 9.06 -7.92 19.84
N LEU A 1016 7.82 -8.25 20.22
CA LEU A 1016 7.25 -7.92 21.53
C LEU A 1016 7.25 -9.11 22.49
N SER A 1017 6.95 -10.29 21.94
CA SER A 1017 7.01 -11.57 22.65
C SER A 1017 7.18 -12.73 21.67
N ARG A 1018 7.94 -13.73 22.09
CA ARG A 1018 8.15 -15.01 21.40
C ARG A 1018 7.90 -16.13 22.40
N ASP A 1019 6.81 -16.87 22.20
CA ASP A 1019 6.46 -18.05 22.98
C ASP A 1019 6.56 -19.30 22.10
N THR A 1020 7.49 -20.20 22.40
CA THR A 1020 7.61 -21.49 21.69
C THR A 1020 6.46 -22.42 22.11
N ILE A 1021 5.62 -22.80 21.16
CA ILE A 1021 4.46 -23.66 21.33
C ILE A 1021 4.80 -25.08 20.86
N GLU A 1022 4.68 -26.07 21.74
CA GLU A 1022 4.81 -27.50 21.38
C GLU A 1022 3.56 -27.98 20.63
N ILE A 1023 3.75 -28.56 19.44
CA ILE A 1023 2.70 -29.25 18.68
C ILE A 1023 2.69 -30.72 19.13
N PRO A 1024 1.59 -31.25 19.69
CA PRO A 1024 1.53 -32.64 20.12
C PRO A 1024 1.66 -33.61 18.93
N MET A 1025 2.20 -34.80 19.19
CA MET A 1025 2.33 -35.89 18.22
C MET A 1025 0.99 -36.24 17.56
N LEU A 1026 1.06 -36.71 16.32
CA LEU A 1026 -0.11 -37.15 15.55
C LEU A 1026 -0.74 -38.42 16.19
N ASP A 1027 -2.05 -38.38 16.45
CA ASP A 1027 -2.82 -39.54 16.94
C ASP A 1027 -3.29 -40.41 15.77
N GLY A 1028 -3.29 -41.74 15.97
CA GLY A 1028 -3.88 -42.73 15.09
C GLY A 1028 -3.06 -43.08 13.84
N TYR A 1029 -2.73 -44.36 13.66
CA TYR A 1029 -2.21 -44.92 12.41
C TYR A 1029 -2.78 -46.32 12.12
N PHE A 1030 -2.75 -46.70 10.84
CA PHE A 1030 -2.98 -48.03 10.28
C PHE A 1030 -1.96 -48.18 9.14
N ARG A 1031 -1.13 -49.23 9.15
CA ARG A 1031 -0.02 -49.45 8.20
C ARG A 1031 0.25 -50.94 8.01
N ALA A 1032 1.05 -51.30 7.02
CA ALA A 1032 1.60 -52.65 6.92
C ALA A 1032 2.47 -52.99 8.15
N ALA A 1033 2.46 -54.24 8.59
CA ALA A 1033 3.29 -54.71 9.71
C ALA A 1033 4.77 -54.79 9.31
N GLU A 1034 5.66 -54.38 10.23
CA GLU A 1034 7.10 -54.31 9.98
C GLU A 1034 7.69 -55.69 9.66
N GLY A 1035 8.38 -55.80 8.51
CA GLY A 1035 8.96 -57.06 8.04
C GLY A 1035 8.03 -57.96 7.20
N THR A 1036 6.83 -57.48 6.86
CA THR A 1036 5.92 -58.16 5.91
C THR A 1036 6.11 -57.65 4.48
N THR A 1037 5.59 -58.41 3.51
CA THR A 1037 5.49 -57.98 2.09
C THR A 1037 4.35 -57.01 1.81
N THR A 1038 3.51 -56.72 2.81
CA THR A 1038 2.24 -56.02 2.62
C THR A 1038 2.44 -54.55 2.26
N VAL A 1039 1.67 -54.09 1.29
CA VAL A 1039 1.59 -52.68 0.89
C VAL A 1039 0.16 -52.22 1.08
N ILE A 1040 -0.01 -51.10 1.78
CA ILE A 1040 -1.27 -50.39 1.92
C ILE A 1040 -1.16 -49.12 1.07
N ASP A 1041 -1.69 -49.19 -0.15
CA ASP A 1041 -1.65 -48.10 -1.11
C ASP A 1041 -2.84 -47.17 -0.88
N THR A 1042 -2.55 -45.99 -0.34
CA THR A 1042 -3.56 -44.95 -0.05
C THR A 1042 -3.98 -44.13 -1.25
N GLU A 1043 -3.27 -44.19 -2.38
CA GLU A 1043 -3.61 -43.44 -3.61
C GLU A 1043 -4.47 -44.29 -4.56
N LEU A 1044 -4.14 -45.57 -4.73
CA LEU A 1044 -4.98 -46.55 -5.43
C LEU A 1044 -6.13 -47.07 -4.56
N GLY A 1045 -6.01 -46.99 -3.23
CA GLY A 1045 -7.00 -47.53 -2.29
C GLY A 1045 -6.96 -49.05 -2.16
N TYR A 1046 -5.77 -49.65 -2.28
CA TYR A 1046 -5.56 -51.11 -2.33
C TYR A 1046 -4.71 -51.64 -1.17
N ILE A 1047 -4.95 -52.89 -0.80
CA ILE A 1047 -4.04 -53.68 0.05
C ILE A 1047 -3.59 -54.91 -0.75
N TYR A 1048 -2.29 -55.05 -0.94
CA TYR A 1048 -1.64 -56.18 -1.62
C TYR A 1048 -0.36 -56.58 -0.86
N GLY A 1049 0.41 -57.53 -1.39
CA GLY A 1049 1.56 -58.11 -0.68
C GLY A 1049 1.13 -59.06 0.44
N LEU A 1050 0.02 -59.77 0.21
CA LEU A 1050 -0.63 -60.72 1.13
C LEU A 1050 -0.47 -62.15 0.63
N ASP A 1051 -0.30 -63.11 1.53
CA ASP A 1051 -0.25 -64.53 1.17
C ASP A 1051 -1.61 -65.07 0.71
N ILE A 1052 -1.58 -66.13 -0.10
CA ILE A 1052 -2.79 -66.80 -0.60
C ILE A 1052 -3.50 -67.62 0.49
N GLY A 1053 -4.83 -67.61 0.50
CA GLY A 1053 -5.67 -68.43 1.37
C GLY A 1053 -5.76 -67.95 2.83
N LEU A 1054 -5.52 -66.66 3.09
CA LEU A 1054 -5.58 -66.06 4.42
C LEU A 1054 -6.99 -66.07 5.04
N ALA A 1055 -7.02 -66.15 6.38
CA ALA A 1055 -8.25 -66.13 7.17
C ALA A 1055 -8.56 -64.75 7.79
N ASP A 1056 -7.51 -63.97 8.06
CA ASP A 1056 -7.53 -62.61 8.60
C ASP A 1056 -6.18 -61.93 8.27
N LEU A 1057 -5.93 -60.74 8.83
CA LEU A 1057 -4.73 -59.94 8.58
C LEU A 1057 -3.95 -59.60 9.87
N GLU A 1058 -4.15 -60.33 10.98
CA GLU A 1058 -3.59 -59.95 12.30
C GLU A 1058 -2.04 -59.85 12.30
N ASP A 1059 -1.36 -60.66 11.49
CA ASP A 1059 0.10 -60.62 11.31
C ASP A 1059 0.58 -59.64 10.19
N TYR A 1060 -0.33 -59.04 9.41
CA TYR A 1060 0.01 -58.25 8.20
C TYR A 1060 -0.21 -56.72 8.35
N VAL A 1061 -0.97 -56.26 9.35
CA VAL A 1061 -1.22 -54.83 9.59
C VAL A 1061 -0.91 -54.41 11.02
N ASP A 1062 -0.18 -53.31 11.17
CA ASP A 1062 0.12 -52.66 12.45
C ASP A 1062 -0.71 -51.38 12.61
N TYR A 1063 -1.31 -51.19 13.78
CA TYR A 1063 -2.24 -50.09 14.02
C TYR A 1063 -2.28 -49.66 15.49
N SER A 1064 -2.39 -48.35 15.65
CA SER A 1064 -2.50 -47.70 16.95
C SER A 1064 -3.76 -48.11 17.74
N SER A 1065 -3.70 -48.08 19.07
CA SER A 1065 -4.83 -48.48 19.95
C SER A 1065 -6.08 -47.57 19.88
N SER A 1066 -6.04 -46.46 19.13
CA SER A 1066 -7.17 -45.58 18.82
C SER A 1066 -7.90 -45.97 17.51
N VAL A 1067 -7.38 -46.97 16.80
CA VAL A 1067 -7.87 -47.51 15.52
C VAL A 1067 -8.29 -48.98 15.67
N SER A 1068 -9.17 -49.44 14.79
CA SER A 1068 -9.55 -50.85 14.60
C SER A 1068 -9.98 -51.07 13.13
N TYR A 1069 -10.20 -52.31 12.70
CA TYR A 1069 -10.71 -52.63 11.36
C TYR A 1069 -11.68 -53.81 11.41
N GLU A 1070 -12.56 -53.91 10.41
CA GLU A 1070 -13.41 -55.09 10.19
C GLU A 1070 -12.95 -55.83 8.93
N THR A 1071 -12.67 -57.14 9.07
CA THR A 1071 -12.30 -58.03 7.96
C THR A 1071 -13.55 -58.52 7.20
N PRO A 1072 -13.51 -58.60 5.85
CA PRO A 1072 -14.55 -59.27 5.07
C PRO A 1072 -14.64 -60.78 5.36
N ASP A 1073 -15.75 -61.42 4.95
CA ASP A 1073 -16.00 -62.87 5.06
C ASP A 1073 -15.13 -63.67 4.02
N GLY A 1074 -13.80 -63.54 4.13
CA GLY A 1074 -12.79 -64.11 3.22
C GLY A 1074 -11.81 -63.04 2.71
N ILE A 1075 -10.54 -63.40 2.56
CA ILE A 1075 -9.47 -62.54 2.04
C ILE A 1075 -9.14 -62.97 0.61
N GLY A 1076 -9.51 -62.15 -0.38
CA GLY A 1076 -9.37 -62.41 -1.81
C GLY A 1076 -9.59 -61.15 -2.64
N THR A 1077 -9.28 -61.21 -3.94
CA THR A 1077 -9.32 -60.04 -4.82
C THR A 1077 -10.73 -59.43 -4.90
N GLY A 1078 -10.81 -58.09 -4.76
CA GLY A 1078 -12.08 -57.35 -4.82
C GLY A 1078 -12.83 -57.27 -3.48
N MET A 1079 -12.36 -57.93 -2.42
CA MET A 1079 -12.96 -57.81 -1.08
C MET A 1079 -12.55 -56.49 -0.42
N THR A 1080 -13.45 -55.83 0.30
CA THR A 1080 -13.17 -54.53 0.95
C THR A 1080 -12.93 -54.64 2.44
N LEU A 1081 -11.92 -53.94 2.95
CA LEU A 1081 -11.59 -53.77 4.36
C LEU A 1081 -11.83 -52.32 4.78
N THR A 1082 -12.58 -52.10 5.87
CA THR A 1082 -12.85 -50.76 6.42
C THR A 1082 -12.15 -50.58 7.76
N THR A 1083 -11.41 -49.48 7.89
CA THR A 1083 -10.79 -49.05 9.15
C THR A 1083 -11.74 -48.11 9.91
N PHE A 1084 -11.61 -48.09 11.23
CA PHE A 1084 -12.44 -47.28 12.13
C PHE A 1084 -11.54 -46.57 13.14
N ARG A 1085 -11.72 -45.26 13.27
CA ARG A 1085 -10.98 -44.40 14.21
C ARG A 1085 -11.95 -43.83 15.23
N GLY A 1086 -11.73 -44.11 16.52
CA GLY A 1086 -12.65 -43.69 17.59
C GLY A 1086 -14.08 -44.27 17.55
N GLY A 1087 -14.36 -45.18 16.60
CA GLY A 1087 -15.69 -45.77 16.38
C GLY A 1087 -16.48 -45.20 15.20
N GLU A 1088 -15.89 -44.32 14.40
CA GLU A 1088 -16.42 -43.88 13.09
C GLU A 1088 -15.58 -44.49 11.96
N GLU A 1089 -16.20 -44.77 10.80
CA GLU A 1089 -15.50 -45.24 9.59
C GLU A 1089 -14.45 -44.21 9.17
N TRP A 1090 -13.20 -44.64 8.98
CA TRP A 1090 -12.07 -43.76 8.66
C TRP A 1090 -11.66 -43.91 7.19
N GLU A 1091 -11.15 -45.07 6.80
CA GLU A 1091 -10.71 -45.39 5.43
C GLU A 1091 -11.26 -46.74 4.97
N THR A 1092 -11.27 -47.01 3.67
CA THR A 1092 -11.70 -48.30 3.12
C THR A 1092 -10.84 -48.65 1.91
N TYR A 1093 -10.30 -49.86 1.92
CA TYR A 1093 -9.39 -50.38 0.92
C TYR A 1093 -9.98 -51.61 0.24
N THR A 1094 -9.54 -51.89 -0.99
CA THR A 1094 -9.85 -53.15 -1.69
C THR A 1094 -8.64 -54.08 -1.68
N ILE A 1095 -8.85 -55.34 -1.34
CA ILE A 1095 -7.84 -56.38 -1.27
C ILE A 1095 -7.54 -56.88 -2.69
N VAL A 1096 -6.26 -57.12 -2.97
CA VAL A 1096 -5.75 -57.62 -4.25
C VAL A 1096 -4.77 -58.76 -3.97
N ILE A 1097 -5.03 -59.93 -4.57
CA ILE A 1097 -4.13 -61.09 -4.59
C ILE A 1097 -3.82 -61.38 -6.07
N PHE A 1098 -2.56 -61.17 -6.47
CA PHE A 1098 -2.13 -61.32 -7.86
C PHE A 1098 -2.28 -62.78 -8.31
N GLY A 1099 -3.11 -62.99 -9.32
CA GLY A 1099 -3.51 -64.31 -9.83
C GLY A 1099 -4.84 -64.86 -9.29
N ASP A 1100 -5.41 -64.31 -8.22
CA ASP A 1100 -6.82 -64.54 -7.85
C ASP A 1100 -7.69 -63.55 -8.63
N LEU A 1101 -8.49 -64.08 -9.56
CA LEU A 1101 -9.39 -63.31 -10.43
C LEU A 1101 -10.86 -63.64 -10.19
N ASN A 1102 -11.16 -64.52 -9.22
CA ASN A 1102 -12.51 -64.93 -8.88
C ASN A 1102 -12.95 -64.44 -7.48
N GLY A 1103 -11.99 -63.98 -6.66
CA GLY A 1103 -12.19 -63.36 -5.36
C GLY A 1103 -12.31 -64.35 -4.20
N ASP A 1104 -11.88 -65.61 -4.37
CA ASP A 1104 -11.92 -66.63 -3.31
C ASP A 1104 -10.60 -66.84 -2.56
N GLY A 1105 -9.58 -66.03 -2.88
CA GLY A 1105 -8.31 -65.95 -2.13
C GLY A 1105 -7.28 -67.02 -2.49
N VAL A 1106 -7.55 -67.85 -3.50
CA VAL A 1106 -6.62 -68.88 -3.99
C VAL A 1106 -6.41 -68.78 -5.50
N ILE A 1107 -5.32 -69.34 -5.99
CA ILE A 1107 -4.91 -69.28 -7.39
C ILE A 1107 -5.10 -70.66 -8.03
N ASP A 1108 -6.10 -70.80 -8.90
CA ASP A 1108 -6.65 -72.08 -9.34
C ASP A 1108 -6.96 -72.10 -10.86
N ILE A 1109 -7.40 -73.25 -11.38
CA ILE A 1109 -7.81 -73.42 -12.78
C ILE A 1109 -9.01 -72.54 -13.17
N TYR A 1110 -9.81 -72.06 -12.21
CA TYR A 1110 -10.88 -71.09 -12.43
C TYR A 1110 -10.33 -69.71 -12.78
N ASP A 1111 -9.29 -69.21 -12.12
CA ASP A 1111 -8.64 -67.92 -12.42
C ASP A 1111 -7.93 -67.97 -13.77
N SER A 1112 -7.19 -69.05 -14.04
CA SER A 1112 -6.65 -69.29 -15.38
C SER A 1112 -7.74 -69.36 -16.46
N SER A 1113 -8.97 -69.76 -16.12
CA SER A 1113 -10.10 -69.75 -17.07
C SER A 1113 -10.70 -68.36 -17.25
N ILE A 1114 -10.64 -67.50 -16.23
CA ILE A 1114 -11.05 -66.09 -16.30
C ILE A 1114 -10.03 -65.30 -17.12
N LEU A 1115 -8.73 -65.40 -16.82
CA LEU A 1115 -7.67 -64.73 -17.58
C LEU A 1115 -7.67 -65.16 -19.05
N ALA A 1116 -7.89 -66.46 -19.32
CA ALA A 1116 -8.05 -66.95 -20.69
C ALA A 1116 -9.24 -66.30 -21.42
N ALA A 1117 -10.33 -65.97 -20.71
CA ALA A 1117 -11.49 -65.31 -21.30
C ALA A 1117 -11.25 -63.80 -21.51
N ILE A 1118 -10.53 -63.12 -20.61
CA ILE A 1118 -10.09 -61.72 -20.79
C ILE A 1118 -9.22 -61.62 -22.04
N VAL A 1119 -8.17 -62.44 -22.13
CA VAL A 1119 -7.17 -62.40 -23.22
C VAL A 1119 -7.75 -62.80 -24.58
N ASN A 1120 -8.85 -63.57 -24.62
CA ASN A 1120 -9.59 -63.84 -25.87
C ASN A 1120 -10.68 -62.80 -26.20
N GLY A 1121 -10.98 -61.86 -25.30
CA GLY A 1121 -12.08 -60.90 -25.45
C GLY A 1121 -13.48 -61.51 -25.28
N ASP A 1122 -13.58 -62.62 -24.53
CA ASP A 1122 -14.85 -63.27 -24.17
C ASP A 1122 -15.44 -62.71 -22.85
N ILE A 1123 -14.64 -62.01 -22.04
CA ILE A 1123 -15.03 -61.26 -20.83
C ILE A 1123 -14.36 -59.88 -20.86
N GLU A 1124 -15.12 -58.83 -20.50
CA GLU A 1124 -14.65 -57.47 -20.24
C GLU A 1124 -15.04 -57.10 -18.79
N PHE A 1125 -14.12 -56.50 -18.03
CA PHE A 1125 -14.38 -55.90 -16.71
C PHE A 1125 -14.53 -54.37 -16.84
N ASP A 1126 -15.11 -53.72 -15.82
CA ASP A 1126 -15.17 -52.25 -15.78
C ASP A 1126 -13.76 -51.64 -15.56
N GLU A 1127 -13.52 -50.48 -16.18
CA GLU A 1127 -12.23 -49.78 -16.15
C GLU A 1127 -11.87 -49.34 -14.72
N GLY A 1128 -10.80 -49.91 -14.16
CA GLY A 1128 -10.39 -49.71 -12.75
C GLY A 1128 -10.83 -50.81 -11.77
N ALA A 1129 -11.37 -51.95 -12.24
CA ALA A 1129 -11.65 -53.10 -11.39
C ALA A 1129 -10.36 -53.71 -10.77
N ALA A 1130 -10.44 -54.18 -9.52
CA ALA A 1130 -9.31 -54.78 -8.79
C ALA A 1130 -8.80 -56.07 -9.47
N GLU A 1131 -9.72 -56.81 -10.10
CA GLU A 1131 -9.45 -58.01 -10.89
C GLU A 1131 -8.62 -57.72 -12.15
N LEU A 1132 -8.62 -56.49 -12.67
CA LEU A 1132 -7.71 -56.10 -13.76
C LEU A 1132 -6.29 -55.81 -13.24
N PHE A 1133 -6.16 -55.29 -12.02
CA PHE A 1133 -4.87 -55.06 -11.37
C PHE A 1133 -4.23 -56.39 -10.94
N ALA A 1134 -5.01 -57.33 -10.42
CA ALA A 1134 -4.58 -58.70 -10.11
C ALA A 1134 -4.25 -59.58 -11.34
N ALA A 1135 -4.59 -59.13 -12.55
CA ALA A 1135 -4.43 -59.88 -13.81
C ALA A 1135 -3.18 -59.49 -14.62
N ASP A 1136 -2.54 -58.36 -14.32
CA ASP A 1136 -1.18 -58.09 -14.78
C ASP A 1136 -0.22 -58.82 -13.85
N LEU A 1137 0.47 -59.84 -14.39
CA LEU A 1137 1.39 -60.70 -13.66
C LEU A 1137 2.84 -60.49 -14.13
N ASN A 1138 3.09 -59.46 -14.94
CA ASN A 1138 4.41 -59.21 -15.54
C ASN A 1138 4.88 -57.75 -15.42
N GLY A 1139 3.99 -56.81 -15.05
CA GLY A 1139 4.29 -55.40 -14.77
C GLY A 1139 4.28 -54.49 -16.01
N ASP A 1140 3.93 -55.00 -17.20
CA ASP A 1140 3.96 -54.20 -18.44
C ASP A 1140 2.66 -53.41 -18.71
N THR A 1141 1.68 -53.46 -17.79
CA THR A 1141 0.36 -52.82 -17.84
C THR A 1141 -0.58 -53.36 -18.93
N ALA A 1142 -0.26 -54.51 -19.54
CA ALA A 1142 -0.96 -55.01 -20.72
C ALA A 1142 -1.36 -56.50 -20.63
N ILE A 1143 -2.44 -56.78 -19.90
CA ILE A 1143 -3.04 -58.13 -19.71
C ILE A 1143 -3.16 -58.90 -21.05
N ASP A 1144 -2.24 -59.85 -21.30
CA ASP A 1144 -2.16 -60.58 -22.56
C ASP A 1144 -1.80 -62.08 -22.41
N ILE A 1145 -1.34 -62.71 -23.51
CA ILE A 1145 -0.92 -64.10 -23.54
C ILE A 1145 0.28 -64.42 -22.62
N TYR A 1146 1.05 -63.43 -22.17
CA TYR A 1146 2.17 -63.62 -21.25
C TYR A 1146 1.71 -63.80 -19.80
N ASP A 1147 0.79 -62.97 -19.30
CA ASP A 1147 0.17 -63.15 -17.97
C ASP A 1147 -0.58 -64.48 -17.90
N LEU A 1148 -1.30 -64.82 -18.97
CA LEU A 1148 -1.96 -66.12 -19.10
C LEU A 1148 -0.97 -67.29 -19.06
N ALA A 1149 0.26 -67.12 -19.57
CA ALA A 1149 1.31 -68.13 -19.47
C ALA A 1149 1.89 -68.24 -18.05
N ILE A 1150 2.06 -67.11 -17.35
CA ILE A 1150 2.50 -67.05 -15.95
C ILE A 1150 1.46 -67.73 -15.05
N LEU A 1151 0.19 -67.33 -15.13
CA LEU A 1151 -0.89 -67.92 -14.33
C LEU A 1151 -1.05 -69.42 -14.59
N ASN A 1152 -0.90 -69.87 -15.84
CA ASN A 1152 -0.90 -71.31 -16.14
C ASN A 1152 0.30 -72.05 -15.56
N ALA A 1153 1.50 -71.46 -15.52
CA ALA A 1153 2.66 -72.08 -14.86
C ALA A 1153 2.39 -72.25 -13.35
N VAL A 1154 1.79 -71.24 -12.72
CA VAL A 1154 1.49 -71.19 -11.29
C VAL A 1154 0.41 -72.21 -10.90
N VAL A 1155 -0.69 -72.28 -11.66
CA VAL A 1155 -1.76 -73.28 -11.48
C VAL A 1155 -1.25 -74.73 -11.70
N ASN A 1156 -0.15 -74.93 -12.43
CA ASN A 1156 0.52 -76.23 -12.55
C ASN A 1156 1.61 -76.49 -11.50
N GLY A 1157 1.92 -75.51 -10.63
CA GLY A 1157 2.97 -75.60 -9.61
C GLY A 1157 4.39 -75.51 -10.17
N GLU A 1158 4.59 -74.81 -11.30
CA GLU A 1158 5.88 -74.62 -11.96
C GLU A 1158 6.57 -73.29 -11.60
N VAL A 1159 5.80 -72.31 -11.09
CA VAL A 1159 6.20 -70.93 -10.71
C VAL A 1159 5.35 -70.48 -9.52
N GLU A 1160 5.83 -69.54 -8.70
CA GLU A 1160 5.07 -68.84 -7.65
C GLU A 1160 4.95 -67.34 -8.04
N ILE A 1161 3.84 -66.67 -7.67
CA ILE A 1161 3.62 -65.25 -7.97
C ILE A 1161 4.01 -64.41 -6.75
N GLU A 1162 4.95 -63.49 -6.92
CA GLU A 1162 5.22 -62.41 -5.97
C GLU A 1162 3.95 -61.54 -5.84
N GLN A 1163 3.44 -61.35 -4.63
CA GLN A 1163 2.14 -60.73 -4.39
C GLN A 1163 2.16 -59.18 -4.42
N VAL A 1164 3.13 -58.63 -5.13
CA VAL A 1164 3.35 -57.19 -5.36
C VAL A 1164 3.55 -56.96 -6.87
N PRO A 1165 3.28 -55.77 -7.42
CA PRO A 1165 3.54 -55.48 -8.83
C PRO A 1165 5.01 -55.72 -9.20
N TYR A 1166 5.26 -56.35 -10.35
CA TYR A 1166 6.59 -56.39 -10.96
C TYR A 1166 7.00 -54.98 -11.44
N VAL A 1167 8.28 -54.63 -11.27
CA VAL A 1167 8.88 -53.28 -11.50
C VAL A 1167 10.09 -53.34 -12.43
#